data_AF-A0A3G9IJR8-F1
#
_entry.id   AF-A0A3G9IJR8-F1
#
_cell.length_a   1.000
_cell.length_b   1.000
_cell.length_c   1.000
_cell.angle_alpha   90.00
_cell.angle_beta   90.00
_cell.angle_gamma   90.00
#
_symmetry.space_group_name_H-M   'P 1'
#
loop_
_entity.id
_entity.type
_entity.pdbx_description
1 polymer ?
#
loop_
_entity_poly.entity_id
_entity_poly.type
_entity_poly.pdbx_seq_one_letter_code
_entity_poly.pdbx_strand_id
1 'polypeptide(L)'
;MLKKWYVQSLLLFGFTIALLLICGGYASAASYYVNNLSGSNCSNSYAGTLSTSDGTNGPWCSFTPINATTFTAGDQILLHNGATWTGQTLTLKGNGTATNPILLSSYGSGSNPIIAPGITNATTILLNGVGGWKITNLELQNAFEGIRLQYDHVTNKDYIWIENVVIRHMNSSYNSNPSAYSHTSAGISVRTLADVSSPQDSDIVNAPSRLTALTHLTIKSVSMYDCDTGTWFGIKADSGFGGPNDAQMWIKKITMQDVSIDGGGMWGFDFHFIDGGTFTNLIARNVGTVTNPFGSAGIVVAYSKNAEFIGGEISNVVRNPAQNYDGCGFDFEGVGKNISLRDMNIHDTAGAGIFHFNNANTPDVDTVINNNVISHYGKNTSNTSNQEGITFAGGSGIVTNNIFNNSKSRSQYAGTYSGFTFINNSVNTVSSSFVPAAPAALASPAGTSLVSGQTLGTLRNDYTGQVGMRFTTGSSAMTIYGLGRQFVTGNLNTHTVALYKDSDKSQVALCSVSTSTGTADALGYKYCKLASAVTLSANSSYFIVTAEDSSGDQWYNDDTTISPSAGTIQTSGVYGGGNWFNSTAGNRNYGPVNLLYVPTTNLALGATASASGTDTANGYAASKINDGLASTDFNGWASASPVMPQWVQLDWGMNKTFDTVELYTTTGYETRGYQIQYWNGSSWVNCFAAVTGNNQAHRSHTFPAVTGSKIRIYVNQGDAASSYARVSELEVYFANPNLAPGAITSASGTDTGNGYAMSKINDGIASTDFNGWASASTVMPQWVQMDWGVNKTFSRVELYTTSGYETRDYQIQYWNGTSWIDCLTAITGNTLAHRTHTFTAVTGSKLRVYVNQGDALSSFARVNELEVYYN
;
A
#
# COMPACT_ATOMS: atom_id res chain seq x y z
N MET A 1 58.85 -50.96 12.30
CA MET A 1 58.58 -52.05 11.33
C MET A 1 57.09 -51.94 10.95
N LEU A 2 56.73 -51.31 9.81
CA LEU A 2 56.29 -51.96 8.55
C LEU A 2 55.27 -53.11 8.82
N LYS A 3 54.05 -53.19 8.29
CA LYS A 3 53.37 -52.62 7.09
C LYS A 3 51.83 -52.82 7.18
N LYS A 4 51.11 -51.94 6.46
CA LYS A 4 49.74 -51.93 5.86
C LYS A 4 49.12 -53.32 5.52
N TRP A 5 47.81 -53.56 5.28
CA TRP A 5 46.77 -52.99 4.37
C TRP A 5 45.37 -53.52 4.81
N TYR A 6 44.24 -52.80 4.93
CA TYR A 6 43.29 -52.11 4.00
C TYR A 6 42.24 -52.98 3.23
N VAL A 7 40.95 -52.64 3.47
CA VAL A 7 39.72 -52.67 2.60
C VAL A 7 38.66 -53.79 2.72
N GLN A 8 37.50 -53.37 3.25
CA GLN A 8 36.06 -53.60 2.91
C GLN A 8 35.45 -55.00 2.71
N SER A 9 34.31 -55.24 3.39
CA SER A 9 33.00 -55.57 2.79
C SER A 9 31.85 -55.42 3.81
N LEU A 10 30.70 -54.98 3.30
CA LEU A 10 29.46 -54.58 3.98
C LEU A 10 28.53 -55.78 4.28
N LEU A 11 27.56 -55.56 5.20
CA LEU A 11 26.28 -56.28 5.44
C LEU A 11 26.38 -57.55 6.32
N LEU A 12 25.50 -57.86 7.30
CA LEU A 12 24.08 -57.58 7.44
C LEU A 12 23.60 -57.88 8.90
N PHE A 13 22.71 -57.02 9.42
CA PHE A 13 21.57 -57.27 10.34
C PHE A 13 21.72 -57.49 11.86
N GLY A 14 20.94 -56.66 12.59
CA GLY A 14 20.23 -57.09 13.81
C GLY A 14 20.22 -56.07 14.95
N PHE A 15 19.47 -54.97 14.85
CA PHE A 15 19.05 -54.23 16.05
C PHE A 15 17.63 -53.68 15.89
N THR A 16 16.74 -54.18 16.74
CA THR A 16 15.35 -53.76 16.96
C THR A 16 15.29 -52.34 17.51
N ILE A 17 14.59 -51.48 16.77
CA ILE A 17 14.27 -50.09 17.12
C ILE A 17 13.03 -50.07 18.01
N ALA A 18 13.15 -49.55 19.23
CA ALA A 18 12.05 -48.96 19.98
C ALA A 18 12.06 -47.44 19.73
N LEU A 19 11.45 -47.01 18.63
CA LEU A 19 11.12 -45.61 18.41
C LEU A 19 9.79 -45.34 19.13
N LEU A 20 9.83 -44.66 20.28
CA LEU A 20 8.64 -43.98 20.77
C LEU A 20 8.29 -42.88 19.76
N LEU A 21 7.29 -43.15 18.92
CA LEU A 21 6.55 -42.13 18.19
C LEU A 21 5.84 -41.24 19.22
N ILE A 22 6.48 -40.15 19.62
CA ILE A 22 5.76 -38.96 20.08
C ILE A 22 5.19 -38.33 18.79
N CYS A 23 4.11 -38.92 18.28
CA CYS A 23 3.19 -38.19 17.43
C CYS A 23 2.54 -37.15 18.33
N GLY A 24 3.16 -35.97 18.43
CA GLY A 24 2.44 -34.79 18.89
C GLY A 24 1.28 -34.62 17.93
N GLY A 25 0.08 -35.01 18.35
CA GLY A 25 -1.13 -34.77 17.57
C GLY A 25 -1.20 -33.27 17.31
N TYR A 26 -1.13 -32.87 16.05
CA TYR A 26 -1.57 -31.54 15.66
C TYR A 26 -3.06 -31.49 16.04
N ALA A 27 -3.39 -30.78 17.12
CA ALA A 27 -4.78 -30.50 17.42
C ALA A 27 -5.34 -29.77 16.20
N SER A 28 -6.30 -30.39 15.51
CA SER A 28 -7.01 -29.74 14.41
C SER A 28 -7.72 -28.52 14.96
N ALA A 29 -7.64 -27.39 14.24
CA ALA A 29 -8.49 -26.23 14.48
C ALA A 29 -9.96 -26.67 14.61
N ALA A 30 -10.62 -26.25 15.69
CA ALA A 30 -12.01 -26.60 15.99
C ALA A 30 -12.95 -25.43 15.68
N SER A 31 -14.14 -25.73 15.17
CA SER A 31 -15.23 -24.75 14.99
C SER A 31 -16.28 -24.94 16.07
N TYR A 32 -16.64 -23.86 16.75
CA TYR A 32 -17.64 -23.78 17.80
C TYR A 32 -18.81 -22.90 17.34
N TYR A 33 -20.04 -23.36 17.57
CA TYR A 33 -21.25 -22.69 17.09
C TYR A 33 -22.13 -22.22 18.26
N VAL A 34 -22.69 -21.01 18.14
CA VAL A 34 -23.60 -20.45 19.14
C VAL A 34 -24.87 -19.93 18.46
N ASN A 35 -26.03 -20.37 18.95
CA ASN A 35 -27.32 -20.05 18.39
C ASN A 35 -28.40 -20.05 19.49
N ASN A 36 -29.08 -18.92 19.69
CA ASN A 36 -30.20 -18.81 20.62
C ASN A 36 -31.56 -18.60 19.93
N LEU A 37 -31.63 -18.79 18.60
CA LEU A 37 -32.89 -18.69 17.87
C LEU A 37 -33.86 -19.79 18.31
N SER A 38 -35.15 -19.47 18.24
CA SER A 38 -36.21 -20.44 18.47
C SER A 38 -36.07 -21.62 17.51
N GLY A 39 -36.20 -22.85 18.03
CA GLY A 39 -36.04 -24.08 17.25
C GLY A 39 -34.60 -24.53 17.01
N SER A 40 -33.59 -23.82 17.52
CA SER A 40 -32.17 -24.23 17.41
C SER A 40 -31.82 -25.49 18.18
N ASN A 41 -32.62 -25.84 19.21
CA ASN A 41 -32.35 -26.93 20.16
C ASN A 41 -30.93 -26.85 20.75
N CYS A 42 -30.43 -25.64 20.97
CA CYS A 42 -29.11 -25.40 21.56
C CYS A 42 -29.01 -25.96 22.99
N SER A 43 -27.79 -26.24 23.46
CA SER A 43 -27.51 -26.50 24.88
C SER A 43 -26.08 -26.10 25.23
N ASN A 44 -25.89 -25.47 26.40
CA ASN A 44 -24.57 -25.16 26.92
C ASN A 44 -23.83 -26.39 27.49
N SER A 45 -24.48 -27.55 27.57
CA SER A 45 -23.83 -28.81 27.91
C SER A 45 -23.21 -29.52 26.72
N TYR A 46 -23.47 -29.05 25.49
CA TYR A 46 -22.88 -29.62 24.28
C TYR A 46 -21.41 -29.26 24.13
N ALA A 47 -20.70 -30.00 23.26
CA ALA A 47 -19.33 -29.66 22.89
C ALA A 47 -19.25 -28.39 22.02
N GLY A 48 -20.38 -27.96 21.44
CA GLY A 48 -20.46 -26.76 20.60
C GLY A 48 -19.98 -26.98 19.17
N THR A 49 -19.59 -28.20 18.80
CA THR A 49 -18.88 -28.48 17.54
C THR A 49 -19.79 -28.81 16.35
N LEU A 50 -21.12 -28.66 16.51
CA LEU A 50 -22.09 -28.82 15.43
C LEU A 50 -22.98 -27.57 15.32
N SER A 51 -23.23 -27.12 14.09
CA SER A 51 -24.05 -25.94 13.79
C SER A 51 -25.56 -26.15 14.01
N THR A 52 -25.99 -27.41 14.01
CA THR A 52 -27.36 -27.88 14.26
C THR A 52 -27.34 -29.01 15.29
N SER A 53 -28.36 -29.06 16.15
CA SER A 53 -28.44 -30.09 17.18
C SER A 53 -28.83 -31.45 16.60
N ASP A 54 -28.10 -32.50 16.99
CA ASP A 54 -28.48 -33.90 16.74
C ASP A 54 -29.09 -34.57 17.99
N GLY A 55 -29.31 -33.80 19.05
CA GLY A 55 -29.80 -34.26 20.36
C GLY A 55 -28.70 -34.64 21.35
N THR A 56 -27.47 -34.88 20.91
CA THR A 56 -26.31 -35.20 21.77
C THR A 56 -25.21 -34.15 21.73
N ASN A 57 -25.10 -33.45 20.61
CA ASN A 57 -24.23 -32.30 20.38
C ASN A 57 -24.98 -31.27 19.52
N GLY A 58 -24.45 -30.06 19.41
CA GLY A 58 -25.13 -28.93 18.78
C GLY A 58 -24.53 -27.59 19.18
N PRO A 59 -25.15 -26.48 18.78
CA PRO A 59 -24.67 -25.15 19.14
C PRO A 59 -24.90 -24.87 20.63
N TRP A 60 -24.03 -24.04 21.21
CA TRP A 60 -24.27 -23.45 22.52
C TRP A 60 -25.40 -22.41 22.47
N CYS A 61 -26.12 -22.24 23.59
CA CYS A 61 -27.18 -21.23 23.68
C CYS A 61 -26.64 -19.84 24.06
N SER A 62 -25.54 -19.80 24.82
CA SER A 62 -25.08 -18.60 25.49
C SER A 62 -23.56 -18.48 25.43
N PHE A 63 -23.01 -17.37 25.92
CA PHE A 63 -21.58 -17.13 25.95
C PHE A 63 -20.84 -17.80 27.12
N THR A 64 -21.56 -18.49 28.01
CA THR A 64 -20.97 -19.16 29.17
C THR A 64 -19.86 -20.15 28.77
N PRO A 65 -20.04 -21.05 27.78
CA PRO A 65 -18.97 -21.96 27.38
C PRO A 65 -17.80 -21.23 26.70
N ILE A 66 -18.06 -20.18 25.91
CA ILE A 66 -17.00 -19.37 25.29
C ILE A 66 -16.10 -18.74 26.37
N ASN A 67 -16.71 -18.08 27.36
CA ASN A 67 -15.96 -17.41 28.43
C ASN A 67 -15.17 -18.38 29.34
N ALA A 68 -15.55 -19.66 29.35
CA ALA A 68 -14.84 -20.70 30.10
C ALA A 68 -13.69 -21.35 29.29
N THR A 69 -13.66 -21.20 27.97
CA THR A 69 -12.75 -21.90 27.07
C THR A 69 -11.52 -21.05 26.76
N THR A 70 -10.33 -21.69 26.74
CA THR A 70 -9.10 -21.08 26.20
C THR A 70 -8.84 -21.69 24.83
N PHE A 71 -8.95 -20.86 23.80
CA PHE A 71 -8.85 -21.28 22.40
C PHE A 71 -7.39 -21.33 21.93
N THR A 72 -7.16 -22.08 20.87
CA THR A 72 -5.85 -22.32 20.26
C THR A 72 -5.82 -21.84 18.81
N ALA A 73 -4.63 -21.61 18.27
CA ALA A 73 -4.45 -21.06 16.93
C ALA A 73 -5.23 -21.84 15.85
N GLY A 74 -6.06 -21.12 15.07
CA GLY A 74 -6.92 -21.69 14.04
C GLY A 74 -8.36 -21.98 14.47
N ASP A 75 -8.66 -22.01 15.78
CA ASP A 75 -10.02 -22.23 16.27
C ASP A 75 -10.98 -21.14 15.78
N GLN A 76 -12.26 -21.50 15.66
CA GLN A 76 -13.32 -20.60 15.19
C GLN A 76 -14.51 -20.61 16.14
N ILE A 77 -15.05 -19.44 16.42
CA ILE A 77 -16.27 -19.23 17.20
C ILE A 77 -17.26 -18.52 16.27
N LEU A 78 -18.39 -19.17 15.99
CA LEU A 78 -19.35 -18.76 14.97
C LEU A 78 -20.72 -18.51 15.60
N LEU A 79 -21.21 -17.27 15.52
CA LEU A 79 -22.48 -16.82 16.06
C LEU A 79 -23.54 -16.84 14.95
N HIS A 80 -24.72 -17.40 15.21
CA HIS A 80 -25.75 -17.53 14.17
C HIS A 80 -26.30 -16.16 13.74
N ASN A 81 -26.37 -15.89 12.45
CA ASN A 81 -27.00 -14.69 11.88
C ASN A 81 -28.48 -14.59 12.30
N GLY A 82 -28.95 -13.38 12.60
CA GLY A 82 -30.28 -13.09 13.12
C GLY A 82 -30.47 -13.33 14.62
N ALA A 83 -29.48 -13.93 15.31
CA ALA A 83 -29.51 -14.10 16.75
C ALA A 83 -29.08 -12.82 17.49
N THR A 84 -29.67 -12.60 18.67
CA THR A 84 -29.34 -11.45 19.55
C THR A 84 -29.12 -11.96 20.97
N TRP A 85 -27.97 -11.64 21.55
CA TRP A 85 -27.65 -11.95 22.95
C TRP A 85 -27.71 -10.71 23.83
N THR A 86 -28.67 -10.69 24.75
CA THR A 86 -28.81 -9.65 25.78
C THR A 86 -28.35 -10.13 27.14
N GLY A 87 -27.91 -9.21 28.00
CA GLY A 87 -27.47 -9.50 29.37
C GLY A 87 -26.16 -10.29 29.49
N GLN A 88 -25.39 -10.42 28.39
CA GLN A 88 -24.19 -11.26 28.32
C GLN A 88 -23.05 -10.53 27.60
N THR A 89 -21.81 -10.87 27.94
CA THR A 89 -20.58 -10.31 27.36
C THR A 89 -19.60 -11.44 26.99
N LEU A 90 -18.65 -11.14 26.11
CA LEU A 90 -17.57 -12.05 25.72
C LEU A 90 -16.24 -11.62 26.34
N THR A 91 -15.51 -12.58 26.91
CA THR A 91 -14.10 -12.44 27.29
C THR A 91 -13.31 -13.51 26.56
N LEU A 92 -12.53 -13.09 25.57
CA LEU A 92 -11.79 -13.98 24.68
C LEU A 92 -10.46 -14.40 25.32
N LYS A 93 -10.16 -15.70 25.27
CA LYS A 93 -8.97 -16.31 25.89
C LYS A 93 -8.29 -17.22 24.88
N GLY A 94 -6.96 -17.18 24.86
CA GLY A 94 -6.17 -17.92 23.89
C GLY A 94 -5.38 -16.99 22.98
N ASN A 95 -4.35 -17.52 22.32
CA ASN A 95 -3.52 -16.74 21.41
C ASN A 95 -3.43 -17.48 20.07
N GLY A 96 -3.78 -16.77 18.99
CA GLY A 96 -3.56 -17.24 17.62
C GLY A 96 -2.22 -16.77 17.08
N THR A 97 -2.05 -16.90 15.77
CA THR A 97 -0.86 -16.44 15.03
C THR A 97 -1.29 -15.72 13.75
N ALA A 98 -0.34 -15.09 13.05
CA ALA A 98 -0.61 -14.46 11.75
C ALA A 98 -1.19 -15.41 10.71
N THR A 99 -0.65 -16.62 10.64
CA THR A 99 -1.06 -17.63 9.65
C THR A 99 -2.30 -18.41 10.09
N ASN A 100 -2.49 -18.56 11.41
CA ASN A 100 -3.61 -19.30 12.01
C ASN A 100 -4.22 -18.45 13.13
N PRO A 101 -4.99 -17.40 12.81
CA PRO A 101 -5.67 -16.61 13.82
C PRO A 101 -6.80 -17.41 14.47
N ILE A 102 -7.20 -17.02 15.67
CA ILE A 102 -8.48 -17.46 16.24
C ILE A 102 -9.57 -16.56 15.67
N LEU A 103 -10.60 -17.15 15.07
CA LEU A 103 -11.68 -16.43 14.40
C LEU A 103 -12.89 -16.32 15.33
N LEU A 104 -13.40 -15.10 15.52
CA LEU A 104 -14.74 -14.84 16.03
C LEU A 104 -15.57 -14.23 14.89
N SER A 105 -16.58 -14.95 14.42
CA SER A 105 -17.42 -14.49 13.31
C SER A 105 -18.83 -15.04 13.38
N SER A 106 -19.54 -15.02 12.25
CA SER A 106 -20.92 -15.45 12.13
C SER A 106 -21.10 -16.64 11.19
N TYR A 107 -22.26 -17.29 11.27
CA TYR A 107 -22.68 -18.35 10.34
C TYR A 107 -24.19 -18.32 10.10
N GLY A 108 -24.67 -19.04 9.08
CA GLY A 108 -26.08 -19.07 8.72
C GLY A 108 -26.51 -17.84 7.92
N SER A 109 -27.81 -17.66 7.72
CA SER A 109 -28.40 -16.57 6.92
C SER A 109 -29.11 -15.54 7.80
N GLY A 110 -29.20 -14.30 7.33
CA GLY A 110 -29.90 -13.21 8.02
C GLY A 110 -28.98 -12.02 8.29
N SER A 111 -29.44 -11.10 9.15
CA SER A 111 -28.62 -9.99 9.64
C SER A 111 -27.44 -10.50 10.48
N ASN A 112 -26.40 -9.69 10.64
CA ASN A 112 -25.29 -10.03 11.54
C ASN A 112 -25.81 -10.36 12.96
N PRO A 113 -25.16 -11.31 13.67
CA PRO A 113 -25.44 -11.57 15.08
C PRO A 113 -25.22 -10.31 15.92
N ILE A 114 -26.15 -10.05 16.85
CA ILE A 114 -26.09 -8.88 17.73
C ILE A 114 -25.65 -9.28 19.13
N ILE A 115 -24.59 -8.63 19.63
CA ILE A 115 -24.20 -8.68 21.05
C ILE A 115 -24.64 -7.37 21.70
N ALA A 116 -25.64 -7.43 22.57
CA ALA A 116 -26.26 -6.25 23.18
C ALA A 116 -26.44 -6.43 24.70
N PRO A 117 -25.36 -6.34 25.51
CA PRO A 117 -25.41 -6.60 26.94
C PRO A 117 -26.52 -5.81 27.65
N GLY A 118 -26.69 -4.52 27.31
CA GLY A 118 -27.68 -3.65 27.95
C GLY A 118 -27.39 -3.37 29.43
N ILE A 119 -26.13 -3.54 29.85
CA ILE A 119 -25.66 -3.43 31.24
C ILE A 119 -24.69 -2.26 31.33
N THR A 120 -24.89 -1.38 32.30
CA THR A 120 -23.97 -0.27 32.60
C THR A 120 -22.55 -0.79 32.85
N ASN A 121 -21.55 -0.15 32.26
CA ASN A 121 -20.12 -0.49 32.31
C ASN A 121 -19.73 -1.82 31.67
N ALA A 122 -20.64 -2.51 30.97
CA ALA A 122 -20.30 -3.72 30.26
C ALA A 122 -19.52 -3.42 28.97
N THR A 123 -18.53 -4.24 28.65
CA THR A 123 -17.88 -4.31 27.34
C THR A 123 -18.50 -5.47 26.57
N THR A 124 -18.88 -5.30 25.30
CA THR A 124 -19.45 -6.41 24.52
C THR A 124 -18.43 -7.52 24.29
N ILE A 125 -17.20 -7.18 23.87
CA ILE A 125 -16.08 -8.10 23.64
C ILE A 125 -14.82 -7.58 24.32
N LEU A 126 -14.27 -8.36 25.23
CA LEU A 126 -13.01 -8.10 25.92
C LEU A 126 -11.91 -9.04 25.43
N LEU A 127 -10.82 -8.47 24.92
CA LEU A 127 -9.55 -9.15 24.66
C LEU A 127 -8.58 -8.78 25.77
N ASN A 128 -8.42 -9.68 26.74
CA ASN A 128 -7.59 -9.42 27.92
C ASN A 128 -6.20 -10.07 27.78
N GLY A 129 -5.22 -9.30 27.32
CA GLY A 129 -3.82 -9.74 27.21
C GLY A 129 -3.58 -10.81 26.14
N VAL A 130 -4.42 -10.86 25.10
CA VAL A 130 -4.37 -11.87 24.02
C VAL A 130 -3.95 -11.26 22.68
N GLY A 131 -3.37 -12.08 21.79
CA GLY A 131 -3.04 -11.71 20.41
C GLY A 131 -3.49 -12.78 19.40
N GLY A 132 -3.35 -12.50 18.11
CA GLY A 132 -3.70 -13.40 17.00
C GLY A 132 -5.21 -13.66 16.84
N TRP A 133 -6.05 -12.66 17.09
CA TRP A 133 -7.51 -12.77 16.95
C TRP A 133 -8.04 -12.01 15.74
N LYS A 134 -8.95 -12.63 14.99
CA LYS A 134 -9.74 -11.98 13.94
C LYS A 134 -11.21 -11.94 14.35
N ILE A 135 -11.80 -10.75 14.41
CA ILE A 135 -13.18 -10.49 14.78
C ILE A 135 -13.89 -9.86 13.58
N THR A 136 -14.92 -10.51 13.07
CA THR A 136 -15.59 -10.03 11.83
C THR A 136 -17.03 -10.45 11.69
N ASN A 137 -17.83 -9.67 10.94
CA ASN A 137 -19.23 -9.96 10.60
C ASN A 137 -20.17 -9.97 11.81
N LEU A 138 -19.99 -9.02 12.72
CA LEU A 138 -20.78 -8.89 13.96
C LEU A 138 -21.43 -7.51 14.05
N GLU A 139 -22.48 -7.43 14.86
CA GLU A 139 -23.03 -6.16 15.31
C GLU A 139 -22.99 -6.07 16.84
N LEU A 140 -22.49 -4.96 17.37
CA LEU A 140 -22.28 -4.71 18.80
C LEU A 140 -23.13 -3.52 19.22
N GLN A 141 -23.91 -3.65 20.29
CA GLN A 141 -24.83 -2.59 20.71
C GLN A 141 -24.90 -2.43 22.24
N ASN A 142 -25.43 -1.28 22.68
CA ASN A 142 -26.00 -1.08 24.01
C ASN A 142 -25.05 -1.47 25.16
N ALA A 143 -23.87 -0.87 25.18
CA ALA A 143 -22.83 -1.17 26.13
C ALA A 143 -21.96 0.07 26.41
N PHE A 144 -21.10 -0.03 27.43
CA PHE A 144 -20.11 1.01 27.70
C PHE A 144 -19.03 1.02 26.61
N GLU A 145 -18.61 -0.16 26.16
CA GLU A 145 -17.70 -0.29 25.03
C GLU A 145 -18.07 -1.46 24.12
N GLY A 146 -17.80 -1.31 22.84
CA GLY A 146 -17.90 -2.39 21.86
C GLY A 146 -16.77 -3.40 22.10
N ILE A 147 -15.59 -3.13 21.58
CA ILE A 147 -14.42 -4.02 21.69
C ILE A 147 -13.35 -3.35 22.54
N ARG A 148 -12.95 -3.99 23.65
CA ARG A 148 -11.81 -3.54 24.46
C ARG A 148 -10.60 -4.45 24.26
N LEU A 149 -9.48 -3.86 23.85
CA LEU A 149 -8.15 -4.47 23.91
C LEU A 149 -7.49 -4.03 25.22
N GLN A 150 -7.36 -4.95 26.18
CA GLN A 150 -6.76 -4.67 27.49
C GLN A 150 -5.37 -5.31 27.56
N TYR A 151 -4.33 -4.48 27.71
CA TYR A 151 -2.94 -4.89 27.85
C TYR A 151 -2.32 -4.30 29.11
N ASP A 152 -2.97 -4.51 30.26
CA ASP A 152 -2.36 -4.18 31.54
C ASP A 152 -1.32 -5.24 31.87
N HIS A 153 -0.09 -4.82 32.12
CA HIS A 153 1.03 -5.67 32.49
C HIS A 153 1.34 -6.74 31.43
N VAL A 154 0.99 -6.47 30.17
CA VAL A 154 1.14 -7.39 29.04
C VAL A 154 1.84 -6.68 27.89
N THR A 155 2.96 -7.24 27.45
CA THR A 155 3.78 -6.71 26.36
C THR A 155 3.85 -7.68 25.18
N ASN A 156 4.28 -7.15 24.03
CA ASN A 156 4.71 -7.90 22.86
C ASN A 156 3.67 -8.88 22.32
N LYS A 157 2.40 -8.49 22.37
CA LYS A 157 1.34 -9.17 21.62
C LYS A 157 1.41 -8.75 20.18
N ASP A 158 0.89 -9.61 19.32
CA ASP A 158 0.97 -9.41 17.89
C ASP A 158 -0.35 -9.82 17.24
N TYR A 159 -0.72 -9.06 16.22
CA TYR A 159 -1.87 -9.24 15.34
C TYR A 159 -3.24 -9.22 16.02
N ILE A 160 -4.03 -8.20 15.72
CA ILE A 160 -5.48 -8.20 15.96
C ILE A 160 -6.14 -7.68 14.68
N TRP A 161 -7.18 -8.36 14.20
CA TRP A 161 -8.02 -7.89 13.10
C TRP A 161 -9.44 -7.66 13.60
N ILE A 162 -9.95 -6.45 13.39
CA ILE A 162 -11.35 -6.08 13.59
C ILE A 162 -11.86 -5.62 12.23
N GLU A 163 -12.66 -6.45 11.57
CA GLU A 163 -13.06 -6.22 10.18
C GLU A 163 -14.57 -6.37 10.01
N ASN A 164 -15.22 -5.55 9.20
CA ASN A 164 -16.66 -5.71 8.90
C ASN A 164 -17.53 -5.83 10.16
N VAL A 165 -17.37 -4.89 11.09
CA VAL A 165 -18.14 -4.83 12.36
C VAL A 165 -18.99 -3.56 12.37
N VAL A 166 -20.24 -3.71 12.80
CA VAL A 166 -21.13 -2.58 13.08
C VAL A 166 -21.20 -2.35 14.58
N ILE A 167 -21.00 -1.12 15.05
CA ILE A 167 -21.03 -0.78 16.48
C ILE A 167 -22.05 0.34 16.70
N ARG A 168 -22.93 0.20 17.69
CA ARG A 168 -23.98 1.19 17.96
C ARG A 168 -24.16 1.47 19.45
N HIS A 169 -24.56 2.68 19.80
CA HIS A 169 -25.04 3.02 21.14
C HIS A 169 -24.01 2.71 22.25
N MET A 170 -22.74 3.03 21.99
CA MET A 170 -21.67 2.98 23.00
C MET A 170 -21.55 4.35 23.66
N ASN A 171 -22.60 4.73 24.40
CA ASN A 171 -22.77 6.10 24.86
C ASN A 171 -22.98 6.20 26.38
N SER A 172 -23.03 7.43 26.86
CA SER A 172 -23.10 7.77 28.29
C SER A 172 -24.26 7.14 29.05
N SER A 173 -25.32 6.67 28.37
CA SER A 173 -26.42 5.92 28.99
C SER A 173 -25.97 4.58 29.60
N TYR A 174 -24.89 4.01 29.09
CA TYR A 174 -24.29 2.77 29.58
C TYR A 174 -23.03 3.01 30.41
N ASN A 175 -22.77 4.24 30.81
CA ASN A 175 -21.57 4.66 31.51
C ASN A 175 -21.92 5.21 32.90
N SER A 176 -21.41 4.59 33.97
CA SER A 176 -21.72 5.05 35.33
C SER A 176 -21.01 6.34 35.72
N ASN A 177 -19.99 6.77 34.98
CA ASN A 177 -19.17 7.93 35.29
C ASN A 177 -18.70 8.67 34.02
N PRO A 178 -19.63 9.21 33.21
CA PRO A 178 -19.32 9.78 31.89
C PRO A 178 -18.50 11.08 31.95
N SER A 179 -18.35 11.70 33.13
CA SER A 179 -17.50 12.88 33.30
C SER A 179 -16.04 12.53 33.59
N ALA A 180 -15.72 11.27 33.89
CA ALA A 180 -14.35 10.84 34.15
C ALA A 180 -13.64 10.51 32.84
N TYR A 181 -12.53 11.20 32.57
CA TYR A 181 -11.68 11.03 31.38
C TYR A 181 -11.32 9.57 31.08
N SER A 182 -10.96 8.84 32.12
CA SER A 182 -10.46 7.48 32.05
C SER A 182 -11.58 6.43 31.93
N HIS A 183 -12.83 6.90 31.96
CA HIS A 183 -14.06 6.15 31.89
C HIS A 183 -14.90 6.59 30.67
N THR A 184 -14.24 6.87 29.54
CA THR A 184 -14.87 7.20 28.24
C THR A 184 -15.51 5.97 27.59
N SER A 185 -16.77 6.12 27.16
CA SER A 185 -17.49 5.10 26.38
C SER A 185 -16.96 5.09 24.94
N ALA A 186 -16.73 3.91 24.35
CA ALA A 186 -16.10 3.84 23.03
C ALA A 186 -16.57 2.68 22.16
N GLY A 187 -16.57 2.87 20.84
CA GLY A 187 -16.78 1.78 19.90
C GLY A 187 -15.69 0.71 20.04
N ILE A 188 -14.43 1.12 19.89
CA ILE A 188 -13.24 0.29 20.12
C ILE A 188 -12.33 1.00 21.10
N SER A 189 -11.88 0.34 22.17
CA SER A 189 -10.90 0.90 23.09
C SER A 189 -9.64 0.06 23.19
N VAL A 190 -8.51 0.74 23.37
CA VAL A 190 -7.20 0.14 23.64
C VAL A 190 -6.69 0.73 24.95
N ARG A 191 -6.41 -0.14 25.92
CA ARG A 191 -5.95 0.24 27.25
C ARG A 191 -4.65 -0.47 27.55
N THR A 192 -3.65 0.28 27.99
CA THR A 192 -2.32 -0.27 28.28
C THR A 192 -1.82 0.17 29.65
N LEU A 193 -1.01 -0.67 30.29
CA LEU A 193 -0.30 -0.32 31.52
C LEU A 193 0.96 -1.20 31.64
N ALA A 194 2.11 -0.64 31.97
CA ALA A 194 3.33 -1.38 32.24
C ALA A 194 3.51 -1.73 33.75
N ASP A 195 4.30 -2.78 34.07
CA ASP A 195 4.61 -3.26 35.43
C ASP A 195 5.44 -2.30 36.29
N VAL A 196 6.19 -1.41 35.65
CA VAL A 196 7.04 -0.40 36.28
C VAL A 196 6.89 0.87 35.47
N SER A 197 6.97 2.03 36.13
CA SER A 197 7.22 3.29 35.42
C SER A 197 8.33 3.03 34.42
N SER A 198 8.07 3.20 33.12
CA SER A 198 9.17 3.21 32.14
C SER A 198 10.24 4.17 32.68
N PRO A 199 11.53 3.90 32.47
CA PRO A 199 12.55 4.91 32.73
C PRO A 199 12.04 6.24 32.20
N GLN A 200 12.07 7.30 33.03
CA GLN A 200 11.57 8.60 32.60
C GLN A 200 12.41 9.07 31.42
N ASP A 201 11.86 8.89 30.22
CA ASP A 201 12.47 9.41 29.02
C ASP A 201 12.25 10.92 29.03
N SER A 202 13.34 11.68 29.10
CA SER A 202 13.28 13.13 28.97
C SER A 202 12.69 13.57 27.62
N ASP A 203 12.83 12.71 26.60
CA ASP A 203 12.11 12.81 25.34
C ASP A 203 10.85 11.93 25.40
N ILE A 204 9.77 12.50 25.92
CA ILE A 204 8.47 11.82 26.02
C ILE A 204 7.85 11.50 24.65
N VAL A 205 8.31 12.18 23.59
CA VAL A 205 7.84 12.01 22.20
C VAL A 205 8.55 10.82 21.55
N ASN A 206 9.89 10.81 21.61
CA ASN A 206 10.71 9.65 21.26
C ASN A 206 11.14 8.98 22.54
N ALA A 207 10.21 8.29 23.21
CA ALA A 207 10.51 7.47 24.36
C ALA A 207 11.03 6.08 23.91
N PRO A 208 12.35 5.86 23.69
CA PRO A 208 12.87 4.59 23.19
C PRO A 208 12.69 3.45 24.21
N SER A 209 12.57 3.79 25.50
CA SER A 209 12.42 2.80 26.57
C SER A 209 10.97 2.32 26.73
N ARG A 210 10.01 3.05 26.14
CA ARG A 210 8.59 2.73 26.26
C ARG A 210 8.30 1.36 25.62
N LEU A 211 7.73 0.48 26.44
CA LEU A 211 7.38 -0.89 26.06
C LEU A 211 6.29 -0.91 24.99
N THR A 212 6.16 -2.03 24.27
CA THR A 212 5.13 -2.25 23.26
C THR A 212 4.10 -3.24 23.79
N ALA A 213 2.83 -2.85 23.76
CA ALA A 213 1.71 -3.73 24.13
C ALA A 213 1.38 -4.67 22.97
N LEU A 214 1.13 -4.09 21.79
CA LEU A 214 0.64 -4.77 20.60
C LEU A 214 1.33 -4.24 19.34
N THR A 215 1.67 -5.15 18.42
CA THR A 215 2.07 -4.83 17.04
C THR A 215 1.03 -5.39 16.05
N HIS A 216 0.85 -4.74 14.89
CA HIS A 216 -0.04 -5.15 13.80
C HIS A 216 -1.53 -5.17 14.16
N LEU A 217 -2.07 -4.03 14.61
CA LEU A 217 -3.52 -3.83 14.77
C LEU A 217 -4.16 -3.43 13.44
N THR A 218 -5.12 -4.21 12.97
CA THR A 218 -5.93 -3.90 11.78
C THR A 218 -7.38 -3.61 12.19
N ILE A 219 -7.92 -2.47 11.77
CA ILE A 219 -9.33 -2.10 11.91
C ILE A 219 -9.84 -1.68 10.53
N LYS A 220 -10.68 -2.49 9.89
CA LYS A 220 -11.10 -2.25 8.50
C LYS A 220 -12.60 -2.39 8.30
N SER A 221 -13.21 -1.47 7.54
CA SER A 221 -14.64 -1.55 7.19
C SER A 221 -15.53 -1.63 8.44
N VAL A 222 -15.30 -0.74 9.40
CA VAL A 222 -16.05 -0.66 10.65
C VAL A 222 -16.95 0.57 10.61
N SER A 223 -18.22 0.40 10.96
CA SER A 223 -19.19 1.50 10.99
C SER A 223 -19.76 1.66 12.39
N MET A 224 -19.61 2.85 12.94
CA MET A 224 -20.00 3.19 14.30
C MET A 224 -21.12 4.24 14.29
N TYR A 225 -22.10 4.08 15.17
CA TYR A 225 -23.25 4.97 15.25
C TYR A 225 -23.58 5.28 16.70
N ASP A 226 -23.80 6.57 17.02
CA ASP A 226 -24.20 7.00 18.37
C ASP A 226 -23.28 6.43 19.46
N CYS A 227 -21.98 6.68 19.32
CA CYS A 227 -20.97 6.29 20.30
C CYS A 227 -20.41 7.57 20.91
N ASP A 228 -20.12 7.62 22.21
CA ASP A 228 -19.46 8.80 22.79
C ASP A 228 -18.10 9.01 22.11
N THR A 229 -17.40 7.94 21.75
CA THR A 229 -16.19 8.02 20.93
C THR A 229 -16.06 6.79 20.03
N GLY A 230 -15.55 6.94 18.81
CA GLY A 230 -15.34 5.82 17.89
C GLY A 230 -14.20 4.92 18.34
N THR A 231 -13.01 5.50 18.51
CA THR A 231 -11.85 4.80 19.08
C THR A 231 -11.34 5.53 20.31
N TRP A 232 -10.98 4.80 21.36
CA TRP A 232 -10.35 5.35 22.57
C TRP A 232 -9.06 4.63 22.87
N PHE A 233 -7.93 5.26 22.59
CA PHE A 233 -6.61 4.73 22.93
C PHE A 233 -6.17 5.49 24.17
N GLY A 234 -6.32 4.90 25.35
CA GLY A 234 -6.32 5.71 26.57
C GLY A 234 -5.62 5.11 27.77
N ILE A 235 -5.44 6.00 28.76
CA ILE A 235 -4.76 5.78 30.03
C ILE A 235 -5.68 5.04 31.02
N LYS A 236 -5.09 4.40 32.03
CA LYS A 236 -5.79 3.71 33.14
C LYS A 236 -6.90 4.58 33.80
N ALA A 237 -7.96 3.90 34.22
CA ALA A 237 -9.21 4.37 34.84
C ALA A 237 -9.10 5.34 36.04
N ASP A 238 -7.94 5.58 36.67
CA ASP A 238 -7.87 6.27 37.97
C ASP A 238 -6.95 7.50 38.05
N SER A 239 -6.20 7.86 37.00
CA SER A 239 -5.12 8.85 37.15
C SER A 239 -5.27 10.19 36.41
N GLY A 240 -6.24 10.33 35.49
CA GLY A 240 -6.30 11.50 34.59
C GLY A 240 -4.99 11.72 33.81
N PHE A 241 -4.88 12.83 33.08
CA PHE A 241 -3.66 13.21 32.34
C PHE A 241 -2.43 13.47 33.24
N GLY A 242 -2.62 13.60 34.55
CA GLY A 242 -1.56 13.81 35.55
C GLY A 242 -1.01 12.52 36.18
N GLY A 243 -1.47 11.35 35.74
CA GLY A 243 -0.92 10.06 36.11
C GLY A 243 0.46 9.80 35.50
N PRO A 244 1.12 8.67 35.83
CA PRO A 244 2.38 8.30 35.19
C PRO A 244 2.11 7.95 33.71
N ASN A 245 2.05 8.96 32.85
CA ASN A 245 2.03 8.85 31.38
C ASN A 245 3.22 7.99 30.89
N ASP A 246 4.25 7.88 31.74
CA ASP A 246 5.43 7.03 31.61
C ASP A 246 5.14 5.52 31.70
N ALA A 247 3.94 5.10 32.11
CA ALA A 247 3.57 3.68 32.22
C ALA A 247 2.72 3.16 31.04
N GLN A 248 2.35 4.03 30.08
CA GLN A 248 1.60 3.63 28.89
C GLN A 248 2.52 2.99 27.84
N MET A 249 2.02 2.02 27.09
CA MET A 249 2.80 1.24 26.12
C MET A 249 2.39 1.54 24.68
N TRP A 250 3.33 1.36 23.74
CA TRP A 250 3.08 1.56 22.32
C TRP A 250 2.09 0.55 21.75
N ILE A 251 1.22 1.04 20.87
CA ILE A 251 0.56 0.25 19.84
C ILE A 251 1.23 0.55 18.51
N LYS A 252 1.75 -0.48 17.84
CA LYS A 252 2.59 -0.31 16.66
C LYS A 252 1.99 -0.88 15.39
N LYS A 253 2.35 -0.27 14.27
CA LYS A 253 1.99 -0.72 12.91
C LYS A 253 0.49 -0.89 12.75
N ILE A 254 -0.24 0.19 12.98
CA ILE A 254 -1.71 0.21 12.87
C ILE A 254 -2.10 0.34 11.40
N THR A 255 -3.09 -0.42 10.97
CA THR A 255 -3.80 -0.20 9.71
C THR A 255 -5.26 0.04 10.01
N MET A 256 -5.73 1.25 9.79
CA MET A 256 -7.14 1.61 9.96
C MET A 256 -7.69 2.11 8.62
N GLN A 257 -8.69 1.43 8.08
CA GLN A 257 -9.14 1.69 6.71
C GLN A 257 -10.66 1.61 6.58
N ASP A 258 -11.26 2.61 5.94
CA ASP A 258 -12.71 2.64 5.67
C ASP A 258 -13.52 2.51 6.98
N VAL A 259 -13.15 3.31 7.98
CA VAL A 259 -13.82 3.31 9.29
C VAL A 259 -14.59 4.60 9.47
N SER A 260 -15.85 4.48 9.87
CA SER A 260 -16.75 5.61 10.04
C SER A 260 -17.38 5.67 11.43
N ILE A 261 -17.61 6.88 11.90
CA ILE A 261 -18.49 7.19 13.01
C ILE A 261 -19.47 8.28 12.61
N ASP A 262 -20.75 8.03 12.89
CA ASP A 262 -21.81 9.03 12.79
C ASP A 262 -22.48 9.19 14.16
N GLY A 263 -22.37 10.38 14.74
CA GLY A 263 -22.81 10.66 16.11
C GLY A 263 -21.74 10.34 17.14
N GLY A 264 -20.56 10.96 17.01
CA GLY A 264 -19.49 10.89 18.01
C GLY A 264 -19.76 11.85 19.17
N GLY A 265 -20.32 11.38 20.29
CA GLY A 265 -20.77 12.25 21.38
C GLY A 265 -19.69 13.23 21.86
N MET A 266 -18.47 12.75 22.09
CA MET A 266 -17.30 13.46 22.59
C MET A 266 -16.29 13.71 21.45
N TRP A 267 -15.58 12.64 21.03
CA TRP A 267 -14.64 12.65 19.91
C TRP A 267 -15.14 11.73 18.79
N GLY A 268 -14.73 11.98 17.55
CA GLY A 268 -14.95 11.00 16.48
C GLY A 268 -13.99 9.83 16.65
N PHE A 269 -12.69 10.09 16.56
CA PHE A 269 -11.64 9.11 16.81
C PHE A 269 -10.56 9.68 17.72
N ASP A 270 -10.08 8.88 18.68
CA ASP A 270 -9.01 9.22 19.60
C ASP A 270 -7.86 8.21 19.48
N PHE A 271 -6.65 8.74 19.28
CA PHE A 271 -5.43 7.96 19.16
C PHE A 271 -4.35 8.51 20.09
N HIS A 272 -4.03 7.76 21.15
CA HIS A 272 -2.87 7.99 21.98
C HIS A 272 -1.89 6.82 21.94
N PHE A 273 -0.61 7.10 22.18
CA PHE A 273 0.45 6.10 22.33
C PHE A 273 0.57 5.15 21.12
N ILE A 274 0.48 5.72 19.90
CA ILE A 274 0.73 4.96 18.67
C ILE A 274 2.13 5.25 18.11
N ASP A 275 2.79 4.22 17.58
CA ASP A 275 4.07 4.33 16.88
C ASP A 275 4.01 3.54 15.57
N GLY A 276 3.81 4.27 14.47
CA GLY A 276 3.64 3.68 13.16
C GLY A 276 2.17 3.34 12.85
N GLY A 277 1.64 3.91 11.78
CA GLY A 277 0.36 3.45 11.24
C GLY A 277 -0.15 4.25 10.06
N THR A 278 -1.02 3.64 9.28
CA THR A 278 -1.73 4.28 8.16
C THR A 278 -3.23 4.22 8.43
N PHE A 279 -3.86 5.39 8.35
CA PHE A 279 -5.25 5.64 8.65
C PHE A 279 -5.89 6.23 7.39
N THR A 280 -6.62 5.41 6.64
CA THR A 280 -7.13 5.79 5.32
C THR A 280 -8.64 5.81 5.30
N ASN A 281 -9.21 6.88 4.74
CA ASN A 281 -10.65 7.06 4.59
C ASN A 281 -11.38 6.95 5.94
N LEU A 282 -10.92 7.75 6.92
CA LEU A 282 -11.62 7.89 8.20
C LEU A 282 -12.73 8.92 8.07
N ILE A 283 -13.93 8.56 8.51
CA ILE A 283 -15.10 9.41 8.41
C ILE A 283 -15.65 9.68 9.81
N ALA A 284 -15.58 10.93 10.27
CA ALA A 284 -16.14 11.37 11.55
C ALA A 284 -17.21 12.43 11.30
N ARG A 285 -18.48 12.10 11.58
CA ARG A 285 -19.62 13.01 11.39
C ARG A 285 -20.37 13.24 12.69
N ASN A 286 -20.93 14.44 12.81
CA ASN A 286 -21.83 14.81 13.90
C ASN A 286 -21.18 14.60 15.28
N VAL A 287 -20.04 15.24 15.48
CA VAL A 287 -19.17 15.01 16.64
C VAL A 287 -19.33 16.12 17.68
N GLY A 288 -19.18 15.81 18.98
CA GLY A 288 -19.17 16.79 20.07
C GLY A 288 -20.58 17.16 20.59
N THR A 289 -21.56 16.29 20.37
CA THR A 289 -22.97 16.51 20.71
C THR A 289 -23.24 16.43 22.21
N VAL A 290 -22.40 15.74 23.00
CA VAL A 290 -22.50 15.65 24.47
C VAL A 290 -21.44 16.51 25.15
N THR A 291 -21.62 16.78 26.44
CA THR A 291 -20.64 17.56 27.22
C THR A 291 -19.36 16.77 27.40
N ASN A 292 -18.23 17.29 26.91
CA ASN A 292 -16.91 16.76 27.20
C ASN A 292 -16.07 17.81 27.96
N PRO A 293 -15.74 17.60 29.25
CA PRO A 293 -14.93 18.57 29.99
C PRO A 293 -13.49 18.71 29.45
N PHE A 294 -13.07 17.83 28.53
CA PHE A 294 -11.73 17.79 27.94
C PHE A 294 -11.65 18.32 26.50
N GLY A 295 -12.75 18.81 25.92
CA GLY A 295 -12.77 19.27 24.54
C GLY A 295 -13.39 18.27 23.56
N SER A 296 -13.87 18.74 22.40
CA SER A 296 -14.37 17.88 21.33
C SER A 296 -13.55 18.06 20.07
N ALA A 297 -13.27 16.97 19.37
CA ALA A 297 -12.59 16.98 18.09
C ALA A 297 -13.12 15.87 17.20
N GLY A 298 -13.15 16.09 15.88
CA GLY A 298 -13.46 15.02 14.93
C GLY A 298 -12.45 13.88 15.03
N ILE A 299 -11.16 14.20 15.00
CA ILE A 299 -10.08 13.24 15.28
C ILE A 299 -9.09 13.92 16.21
N VAL A 300 -8.62 13.22 17.24
CA VAL A 300 -7.56 13.67 18.15
C VAL A 300 -6.40 12.68 18.15
N VAL A 301 -5.17 13.20 18.10
CA VAL A 301 -3.95 12.41 18.17
C VAL A 301 -2.98 13.05 19.16
N ALA A 302 -2.53 12.28 20.15
CA ALA A 302 -1.59 12.76 21.17
C ALA A 302 -0.55 11.69 21.53
N TYR A 303 0.58 12.07 22.11
CA TYR A 303 1.61 11.13 22.61
C TYR A 303 2.01 10.07 21.57
N SER A 304 2.14 10.46 20.30
CA SER A 304 2.14 9.53 19.17
C SER A 304 3.15 9.90 18.10
N LYS A 305 3.58 8.94 17.29
CA LYS A 305 4.53 9.21 16.21
C LYS A 305 4.39 8.29 15.00
N ASN A 306 4.96 8.75 13.88
CA ASN A 306 5.04 7.99 12.63
C ASN A 306 3.67 7.56 12.11
N ALA A 307 2.68 8.45 12.19
CA ALA A 307 1.29 8.16 11.84
C ALA A 307 0.86 8.98 10.63
N GLU A 308 0.19 8.34 9.68
CA GLU A 308 -0.28 8.98 8.47
C GLU A 308 -1.80 8.81 8.29
N PHE A 309 -2.50 9.94 8.30
CA PHE A 309 -3.93 10.05 8.05
C PHE A 309 -4.16 10.55 6.63
N ILE A 310 -4.84 9.76 5.80
CA ILE A 310 -5.00 10.01 4.36
C ILE A 310 -6.47 9.85 3.97
N GLY A 311 -7.08 10.94 3.54
CA GLY A 311 -8.42 10.90 2.97
C GLY A 311 -9.52 10.55 3.97
N GLY A 312 -10.73 10.91 3.59
CA GLY A 312 -11.91 10.78 4.44
C GLY A 312 -12.53 12.14 4.72
N GLU A 313 -13.38 12.19 5.73
CA GLU A 313 -14.23 13.33 6.01
C GLU A 313 -14.33 13.57 7.51
N ILE A 314 -14.14 14.82 7.93
CA ILE A 314 -14.52 15.27 9.27
C ILE A 314 -15.56 16.36 9.08
N SER A 315 -16.79 16.10 9.54
CA SER A 315 -17.88 17.04 9.31
C SER A 315 -18.80 17.22 10.51
N ASN A 316 -19.32 18.45 10.61
CA ASN A 316 -20.25 18.86 11.65
C ASN A 316 -19.73 18.56 13.06
N VAL A 317 -18.50 19.01 13.35
CA VAL A 317 -17.97 18.98 14.71
C VAL A 317 -18.55 20.17 15.46
N VAL A 318 -19.41 19.88 16.43
CA VAL A 318 -20.06 20.88 17.25
C VAL A 318 -19.34 21.04 18.59
N ARG A 319 -19.58 22.20 19.20
CA ARG A 319 -19.16 22.47 20.58
C ARG A 319 -20.43 22.52 21.41
N ASN A 320 -20.56 21.61 22.37
CA ASN A 320 -21.70 21.59 23.28
C ASN A 320 -21.78 22.96 24.01
N PRO A 321 -22.97 23.58 24.17
CA PRO A 321 -23.10 24.88 24.84
C PRO A 321 -22.59 24.92 26.29
N ALA A 322 -22.54 23.78 26.97
CA ALA A 322 -21.96 23.63 28.30
C ALA A 322 -20.42 23.57 28.29
N GLN A 323 -19.80 23.61 27.10
CA GLN A 323 -18.37 23.50 26.86
C GLN A 323 -17.86 24.74 26.09
N ASN A 324 -16.78 25.35 26.58
CA ASN A 324 -16.17 26.54 25.98
C ASN A 324 -14.85 26.25 25.25
N TYR A 325 -14.39 25.00 25.20
CA TYR A 325 -13.12 24.58 24.58
C TYR A 325 -13.37 23.75 23.30
N ASP A 326 -12.44 23.87 22.34
CA ASP A 326 -12.29 23.07 21.10
C ASP A 326 -13.48 23.02 20.12
N GLY A 327 -13.98 21.84 19.75
CA GLY A 327 -14.86 21.68 18.60
C GLY A 327 -14.12 21.77 17.26
N CYS A 328 -12.84 21.36 17.24
CA CYS A 328 -11.99 21.39 16.06
C CYS A 328 -12.23 20.17 15.16
N GLY A 329 -11.82 20.25 13.90
CA GLY A 329 -11.90 19.11 12.99
C GLY A 329 -10.88 18.04 13.36
N PHE A 330 -9.61 18.35 13.12
CA PHE A 330 -8.48 17.49 13.51
C PHE A 330 -7.66 18.17 14.61
N ASP A 331 -7.35 17.44 15.66
CA ASP A 331 -6.60 17.91 16.82
C ASP A 331 -5.24 17.19 16.91
N PHE A 332 -4.21 17.93 16.54
CA PHE A 332 -2.82 17.62 16.88
C PHE A 332 -2.63 18.05 18.32
N GLU A 333 -2.97 17.16 19.25
CA GLU A 333 -3.08 17.48 20.68
C GLU A 333 -1.69 17.71 21.31
N GLY A 334 -0.61 17.26 20.66
CA GLY A 334 0.75 17.42 21.14
C GLY A 334 1.41 16.14 21.65
N VAL A 335 2.66 16.29 22.07
CA VAL A 335 3.56 15.20 22.47
C VAL A 335 3.80 14.18 21.34
N GLY A 336 3.82 14.65 20.11
CA GLY A 336 3.95 13.80 18.93
C GLY A 336 4.97 14.28 17.90
N LYS A 337 5.29 13.36 17.00
CA LYS A 337 6.32 13.56 15.97
C LYS A 337 6.01 12.82 14.68
N ASN A 338 6.28 13.46 13.55
CA ASN A 338 6.12 12.82 12.24
C ASN A 338 4.70 12.27 12.06
N ILE A 339 3.72 13.15 12.25
CA ILE A 339 2.30 12.86 12.05
C ILE A 339 1.84 13.66 10.84
N SER A 340 1.24 12.99 9.86
CA SER A 340 0.74 13.63 8.65
C SER A 340 -0.76 13.53 8.51
N LEU A 341 -1.37 14.64 8.11
CA LEU A 341 -2.77 14.77 7.74
C LEU A 341 -2.87 15.19 6.27
N ARG A 342 -3.37 14.29 5.44
CA ARG A 342 -3.38 14.45 3.99
C ARG A 342 -4.76 14.18 3.41
N ASP A 343 -5.09 14.91 2.35
CA ASP A 343 -6.25 14.64 1.49
C ASP A 343 -7.60 14.60 2.24
N MET A 344 -7.69 15.23 3.41
CA MET A 344 -8.92 15.24 4.21
C MET A 344 -9.89 16.32 3.75
N ASN A 345 -11.17 15.99 3.75
CA ASN A 345 -12.24 16.98 3.70
C ASN A 345 -12.69 17.32 5.12
N ILE A 346 -12.32 18.49 5.64
CA ILE A 346 -12.69 18.95 6.97
C ILE A 346 -13.65 20.10 6.82
N HIS A 347 -14.86 19.97 7.36
CA HIS A 347 -15.81 21.06 7.28
C HIS A 347 -16.79 21.16 8.42
N ASP A 348 -17.42 22.32 8.49
CA ASP A 348 -18.52 22.57 9.41
C ASP A 348 -18.14 22.44 10.89
N THR A 349 -16.95 22.91 11.25
CA THR A 349 -16.42 22.84 12.62
C THR A 349 -16.80 24.06 13.46
N ALA A 350 -17.16 23.84 14.72
CA ALA A 350 -17.50 24.90 15.66
C ALA A 350 -16.27 25.73 16.07
N GLY A 351 -15.13 25.06 16.25
CA GLY A 351 -13.81 25.64 16.48
C GLY A 351 -12.97 25.63 15.19
N ALA A 352 -11.66 25.41 15.32
CA ALA A 352 -10.75 25.45 14.18
C ALA A 352 -11.03 24.30 13.20
N GLY A 353 -10.59 24.44 11.94
CA GLY A 353 -10.54 23.29 11.04
C GLY A 353 -9.54 22.27 11.56
N ILE A 354 -8.34 22.73 11.87
CA ILE A 354 -7.28 21.97 12.51
C ILE A 354 -6.80 22.73 13.73
N PHE A 355 -6.66 22.05 14.86
CA PHE A 355 -5.98 22.60 16.03
C PHE A 355 -4.64 21.90 16.21
N HIS A 356 -3.59 22.70 16.39
CA HIS A 356 -2.24 22.22 16.67
C HIS A 356 -1.88 22.71 18.06
N PHE A 357 -2.22 21.88 19.05
CA PHE A 357 -2.17 22.20 20.45
C PHE A 357 -0.79 21.97 21.05
N ASN A 358 -0.61 22.50 22.25
CA ASN A 358 0.61 22.40 23.02
C ASN A 358 0.31 21.76 24.37
N ASN A 359 0.22 20.44 24.35
CA ASN A 359 0.06 19.65 25.55
C ASN A 359 1.43 19.42 26.22
N ALA A 360 1.46 19.54 27.55
CA ALA A 360 2.66 19.38 28.38
C ALA A 360 3.89 20.21 27.92
N ASN A 361 3.68 21.44 27.40
CA ASN A 361 4.73 22.29 26.83
C ASN A 361 5.50 21.63 25.66
N THR A 362 4.91 20.62 25.03
CA THR A 362 5.52 19.79 23.98
C THR A 362 4.54 19.69 22.80
N PRO A 363 4.43 20.73 21.96
CA PRO A 363 3.59 20.68 20.76
C PRO A 363 4.14 19.67 19.74
N ASP A 364 3.32 19.21 18.81
CA ASP A 364 3.76 18.25 17.78
C ASP A 364 4.85 18.84 16.86
N VAL A 365 5.80 17.99 16.47
CA VAL A 365 6.92 18.35 15.58
C VAL A 365 6.98 17.45 14.35
N ASP A 366 7.66 17.89 13.30
CA ASP A 366 7.70 17.21 11.99
C ASP A 366 6.29 16.90 11.44
N THR A 367 5.33 17.79 11.70
CA THR A 367 3.95 17.62 11.25
C THR A 367 3.84 17.90 9.74
N VAL A 368 3.03 17.13 9.02
CA VAL A 368 2.71 17.42 7.62
C VAL A 368 1.21 17.61 7.45
N ILE A 369 0.78 18.80 7.05
CA ILE A 369 -0.63 19.11 6.74
C ILE A 369 -0.69 19.43 5.25
N ASN A 370 -1.11 18.47 4.44
CA ASN A 370 -1.01 18.59 2.98
C ASN A 370 -2.31 18.27 2.22
N ASN A 371 -2.67 19.11 1.26
CA ASN A 371 -3.77 18.85 0.32
C ASN A 371 -5.13 18.60 0.98
N ASN A 372 -5.37 19.24 2.12
CA ASN A 372 -6.67 19.16 2.80
C ASN A 372 -7.59 20.28 2.29
N VAL A 373 -8.88 20.01 2.26
CA VAL A 373 -9.93 21.03 2.04
C VAL A 373 -10.55 21.32 3.39
N ILE A 374 -10.41 22.56 3.86
CA ILE A 374 -10.84 23.02 5.18
C ILE A 374 -11.89 24.11 4.98
N SER A 375 -13.15 23.81 5.29
CA SER A 375 -14.30 24.66 4.92
C SER A 375 -15.19 24.96 6.12
N HIS A 376 -15.77 26.16 6.17
CA HIS A 376 -16.79 26.49 7.19
C HIS A 376 -16.37 26.23 8.64
N TYR A 377 -15.11 26.50 8.95
CA TYR A 377 -14.57 26.46 10.30
C TYR A 377 -14.98 27.69 11.13
N GLY A 378 -14.91 27.58 12.45
CA GLY A 378 -15.19 28.67 13.38
C GLY A 378 -16.67 29.06 13.44
N LYS A 379 -17.59 28.10 13.29
CA LYS A 379 -19.04 28.37 13.25
C LYS A 379 -19.58 29.01 14.53
N ASN A 380 -18.99 28.73 15.68
CA ASN A 380 -19.52 29.24 16.95
C ASN A 380 -19.03 30.67 17.23
N THR A 381 -19.78 31.68 16.78
CA THR A 381 -19.37 33.10 16.89
C THR A 381 -19.34 33.66 18.32
N SER A 382 -19.83 32.92 19.32
CA SER A 382 -19.86 33.37 20.73
C SER A 382 -18.52 33.21 21.45
N ASN A 383 -17.61 32.41 20.90
CA ASN A 383 -16.23 32.30 21.34
C ASN A 383 -15.31 32.96 20.28
N THR A 384 -14.15 33.49 20.68
CA THR A 384 -13.16 34.11 19.78
C THR A 384 -11.84 33.34 19.70
N SER A 385 -11.66 32.25 20.45
CA SER A 385 -10.45 31.42 20.47
C SER A 385 -10.61 30.15 19.61
N ASN A 386 -9.54 29.82 18.87
CA ASN A 386 -9.39 28.60 18.06
C ASN A 386 -10.52 28.45 17.02
N GLN A 387 -10.62 29.40 16.10
CA GLN A 387 -11.70 29.47 15.10
C GLN A 387 -11.19 29.69 13.69
N GLU A 388 -9.89 29.55 13.50
CA GLU A 388 -9.21 29.72 12.23
C GLU A 388 -9.18 28.42 11.44
N GLY A 389 -8.71 28.49 10.19
CA GLY A 389 -8.53 27.30 9.38
C GLY A 389 -7.61 26.32 10.09
N ILE A 390 -6.47 26.83 10.57
CA ILE A 390 -5.57 26.16 11.49
C ILE A 390 -5.22 27.12 12.63
N THR A 391 -5.37 26.67 13.87
CA THR A 391 -4.86 27.39 15.04
C THR A 391 -3.66 26.66 15.60
N PHE A 392 -2.56 27.36 15.85
CA PHE A 392 -1.31 26.78 16.35
C PHE A 392 -0.96 27.27 17.75
N ALA A 393 -0.47 26.37 18.60
CA ALA A 393 0.01 26.66 19.94
C ALA A 393 1.53 26.36 20.09
N GLY A 394 2.25 26.26 18.97
CA GLY A 394 3.67 25.91 18.90
C GLY A 394 3.90 24.83 17.85
N GLY A 395 5.05 24.17 17.89
CA GLY A 395 5.35 23.01 17.05
C GLY A 395 6.15 23.34 15.80
N SER A 396 6.32 22.34 14.94
CA SER A 396 7.02 22.50 13.66
C SER A 396 6.50 21.55 12.60
N GLY A 397 6.68 21.93 11.33
CA GLY A 397 6.22 21.12 10.22
C GLY A 397 6.02 21.89 8.93
N ILE A 398 5.28 21.27 8.02
CA ILE A 398 4.99 21.82 6.70
C ILE A 398 3.48 21.79 6.45
N VAL A 399 2.95 22.95 6.04
CA VAL A 399 1.55 23.15 5.68
C VAL A 399 1.50 23.48 4.19
N THR A 400 1.04 22.55 3.37
CA THR A 400 1.17 22.61 1.91
C THR A 400 -0.13 22.33 1.17
N ASN A 401 -0.37 23.04 0.06
CA ASN A 401 -1.45 22.72 -0.89
C ASN A 401 -2.88 22.66 -0.29
N ASN A 402 -3.10 23.24 0.89
CA ASN A 402 -4.42 23.19 1.53
C ASN A 402 -5.33 24.26 0.93
N ILE A 403 -6.63 23.97 0.87
CA ILE A 403 -7.66 24.89 0.39
C ILE A 403 -8.54 25.29 1.57
N PHE A 404 -8.52 26.57 1.92
CA PHE A 404 -9.36 27.14 2.97
C PHE A 404 -10.58 27.82 2.36
N ASN A 405 -11.76 27.20 2.49
CA ASN A 405 -13.02 27.79 2.03
C ASN A 405 -13.72 28.48 3.20
N ASN A 406 -13.40 29.75 3.35
CA ASN A 406 -13.79 30.58 4.48
C ASN A 406 -15.15 31.26 4.25
N SER A 407 -16.18 30.83 4.97
CA SER A 407 -17.52 31.43 4.93
C SER A 407 -17.80 32.44 6.05
N LYS A 408 -16.84 32.64 6.98
CA LYS A 408 -17.03 33.41 8.21
C LYS A 408 -15.99 34.52 8.41
N SER A 409 -15.23 34.85 7.37
CA SER A 409 -14.17 35.87 7.40
C SER A 409 -13.13 35.64 8.50
N ARG A 410 -12.86 34.37 8.85
CA ARG A 410 -11.83 33.98 9.82
C ARG A 410 -10.45 33.90 9.15
N SER A 411 -9.36 34.12 9.88
CA SER A 411 -8.04 33.92 9.27
C SER A 411 -7.79 32.45 8.95
N GLN A 412 -6.92 32.20 7.97
CA GLN A 412 -6.45 30.85 7.63
C GLN A 412 -5.58 30.28 8.76
N TYR A 413 -4.76 31.11 9.39
CA TYR A 413 -3.87 30.73 10.49
C TYR A 413 -4.01 31.67 11.69
N ALA A 414 -3.81 31.16 12.90
CA ALA A 414 -3.64 31.94 14.13
C ALA A 414 -2.69 31.27 15.12
N GLY A 415 -2.30 32.02 16.14
CA GLY A 415 -1.46 31.54 17.24
C GLY A 415 0.04 31.53 16.92
N THR A 416 0.77 30.58 17.49
CA THR A 416 2.24 30.51 17.41
C THR A 416 2.68 29.44 16.42
N TYR A 417 3.08 29.86 15.21
CA TYR A 417 3.41 28.96 14.10
C TYR A 417 4.74 29.28 13.41
N SER A 418 5.68 29.93 14.11
CA SER A 418 6.99 30.28 13.56
C SER A 418 7.84 29.08 13.14
N GLY A 419 7.55 27.88 13.66
CA GLY A 419 8.19 26.62 13.29
C GLY A 419 7.61 25.95 12.03
N PHE A 420 6.61 26.55 11.38
CA PHE A 420 5.94 25.98 10.22
C PHE A 420 6.34 26.67 8.91
N THR A 421 6.52 25.85 7.88
CA THR A 421 6.67 26.33 6.50
C THR A 421 5.34 26.21 5.77
N PHE A 422 4.92 27.29 5.12
CA PHE A 422 3.64 27.38 4.40
C PHE A 422 3.88 27.54 2.90
N ILE A 423 3.36 26.62 2.07
CA ILE A 423 3.59 26.62 0.62
C ILE A 423 2.27 26.30 -0.10
N ASN A 424 1.93 27.07 -1.15
CA ASN A 424 0.81 26.79 -2.05
C ASN A 424 -0.57 26.59 -1.36
N ASN A 425 -0.78 27.15 -0.17
CA ASN A 425 -2.09 27.14 0.44
C ASN A 425 -2.96 28.24 -0.19
N SER A 426 -4.22 27.93 -0.46
CA SER A 426 -5.17 28.87 -1.06
C SER A 426 -6.31 29.19 -0.11
N VAL A 427 -6.82 30.42 -0.19
CA VAL A 427 -7.96 30.86 0.60
C VAL A 427 -9.03 31.38 -0.34
N ASN A 428 -10.21 30.80 -0.23
CA ASN A 428 -11.40 31.20 -0.98
C ASN A 428 -12.43 31.77 0.01
N THR A 429 -13.05 32.89 -0.34
CA THR A 429 -14.28 33.33 0.32
C THR A 429 -15.45 32.60 -0.32
N VAL A 430 -16.24 31.88 0.48
CA VAL A 430 -17.37 31.08 -0.01
C VAL A 430 -18.65 31.43 0.74
N SER A 431 -19.82 31.11 0.16
CA SER A 431 -21.10 31.27 0.86
C SER A 431 -21.20 30.27 2.03
N SER A 432 -22.08 30.55 2.99
CA SER A 432 -22.43 29.59 4.05
C SER A 432 -23.18 28.36 3.54
N SER A 433 -23.67 28.38 2.29
CA SER A 433 -24.33 27.26 1.62
C SER A 433 -23.41 26.45 0.71
N PHE A 434 -22.12 26.82 0.63
CA PHE A 434 -21.13 26.12 -0.17
C PHE A 434 -20.93 24.69 0.35
N VAL A 435 -21.14 23.70 -0.49
CA VAL A 435 -20.82 22.30 -0.14
C VAL A 435 -19.37 22.05 -0.57
N PRO A 436 -18.47 21.68 0.36
CA PRO A 436 -17.08 21.43 0.00
C PRO A 436 -16.98 20.20 -0.90
N ALA A 437 -16.32 20.37 -2.04
CA ALA A 437 -15.82 19.22 -2.77
C ALA A 437 -14.75 18.58 -1.91
N ALA A 438 -14.86 17.26 -1.68
CA ALA A 438 -13.76 16.52 -1.10
C ALA A 438 -12.49 16.77 -1.94
N PRO A 439 -11.29 16.83 -1.32
CA PRO A 439 -10.06 16.83 -2.07
C PRO A 439 -10.12 15.73 -3.13
N ALA A 440 -9.60 16.00 -4.32
CA ALA A 440 -9.40 14.92 -5.26
C ALA A 440 -8.55 13.87 -4.53
N ALA A 441 -9.12 12.68 -4.29
CA ALA A 441 -8.33 11.53 -3.85
C ALA A 441 -7.08 11.49 -4.74
N LEU A 442 -5.90 11.24 -4.14
CA LEU A 442 -4.59 11.15 -4.80
C LEU A 442 -4.76 11.04 -6.32
N ALA A 443 -4.37 12.09 -7.05
CA ALA A 443 -4.55 12.20 -8.50
C ALA A 443 -4.38 10.84 -9.17
N SER A 444 -5.29 10.50 -10.11
CA SER A 444 -5.27 9.21 -10.81
C SER A 444 -3.82 8.87 -11.18
N PRO A 445 -3.31 7.70 -10.76
CA PRO A 445 -1.90 7.37 -10.93
C PRO A 445 -1.52 7.54 -12.40
N ALA A 446 -0.36 8.15 -12.68
CA ALA A 446 0.10 8.31 -14.04
C ALA A 446 0.28 6.92 -14.70
N GLY A 447 -0.20 6.74 -15.93
CA GLY A 447 -0.06 5.49 -16.66
C GLY A 447 -1.04 5.33 -17.82
N THR A 448 -0.78 4.33 -18.66
CA THR A 448 -1.65 3.82 -19.71
C THR A 448 -2.52 2.70 -19.15
N SER A 449 -3.80 2.70 -19.53
CA SER A 449 -4.76 1.68 -19.11
C SER A 449 -4.48 0.32 -19.77
N LEU A 450 -4.60 -0.78 -19.04
CA LEU A 450 -4.48 -2.13 -19.59
C LEU A 450 -5.62 -2.47 -20.55
N VAL A 451 -6.82 -1.95 -20.28
CA VAL A 451 -7.98 -2.07 -21.17
C VAL A 451 -8.06 -0.82 -22.06
N SER A 452 -7.97 -1.01 -23.38
CA SER A 452 -8.07 0.04 -24.40
C SER A 452 -9.48 0.20 -24.98
N GLY A 453 -10.37 -0.77 -24.77
CA GLY A 453 -11.77 -0.71 -25.19
C GLY A 453 -12.62 -1.74 -24.46
N GLN A 454 -13.94 -1.51 -24.36
CA GLN A 454 -14.86 -2.47 -23.73
C GLN A 454 -16.29 -2.38 -24.26
N THR A 455 -17.01 -3.49 -24.16
CA THR A 455 -18.48 -3.58 -24.31
C THR A 455 -19.04 -4.19 -23.04
N LEU A 456 -19.78 -3.38 -22.26
CA LEU A 456 -20.32 -3.75 -20.96
C LEU A 456 -21.47 -4.77 -21.11
N GLY A 457 -21.47 -5.78 -20.23
CA GLY A 457 -22.47 -6.85 -20.21
C GLY A 457 -23.65 -6.57 -19.27
N THR A 458 -24.10 -7.61 -18.56
CA THR A 458 -25.26 -7.57 -17.67
C THR A 458 -24.86 -7.12 -16.26
N LEU A 459 -25.59 -6.18 -15.65
CA LEU A 459 -25.37 -5.80 -14.25
C LEU A 459 -25.88 -6.88 -13.28
N ARG A 460 -25.14 -7.12 -12.21
CA ARG A 460 -25.49 -8.01 -11.10
C ARG A 460 -24.90 -7.49 -9.79
N ASN A 461 -25.41 -8.02 -8.68
CA ASN A 461 -24.93 -7.76 -7.33
C ASN A 461 -25.29 -8.94 -6.40
N ASP A 462 -25.27 -10.16 -6.89
CA ASP A 462 -25.80 -11.37 -6.24
C ASP A 462 -24.70 -12.32 -5.72
N TYR A 463 -23.45 -11.83 -5.60
CA TYR A 463 -22.30 -12.63 -5.19
C TYR A 463 -21.43 -11.87 -4.19
N THR A 464 -21.08 -12.54 -3.08
CA THR A 464 -20.03 -12.09 -2.16
C THR A 464 -18.75 -12.86 -2.46
N GLY A 465 -17.67 -12.15 -2.77
CA GLY A 465 -16.39 -12.73 -3.13
C GLY A 465 -15.59 -11.79 -4.03
N GLN A 466 -14.48 -12.27 -4.57
CA GLN A 466 -13.67 -11.49 -5.49
C GLN A 466 -13.99 -11.90 -6.93
N VAL A 467 -14.15 -10.92 -7.80
CA VAL A 467 -14.41 -11.12 -9.23
C VAL A 467 -13.50 -10.23 -10.06
N GLY A 468 -13.15 -10.65 -11.26
CA GLY A 468 -12.28 -9.84 -12.13
C GLY A 468 -11.87 -10.56 -13.39
N MET A 469 -10.58 -10.46 -13.70
CA MET A 469 -9.96 -11.19 -14.79
C MET A 469 -8.60 -11.78 -14.41
N ARG A 470 -8.29 -12.92 -15.00
CA ARG A 470 -6.92 -13.40 -15.15
C ARG A 470 -6.30 -12.71 -16.37
N PHE A 471 -5.04 -12.31 -16.31
CA PHE A 471 -4.31 -11.79 -17.46
C PHE A 471 -2.86 -12.30 -17.42
N THR A 472 -2.17 -12.29 -18.56
CA THR A 472 -0.75 -12.66 -18.64
C THR A 472 0.02 -11.48 -19.18
N THR A 473 1.10 -11.10 -18.50
CA THR A 473 2.01 -10.07 -19.00
C THR A 473 2.69 -10.55 -20.27
N GLY A 474 3.04 -9.59 -21.12
CA GLY A 474 3.84 -9.88 -22.30
C GLY A 474 5.25 -10.36 -21.94
N SER A 475 6.03 -10.48 -22.99
CA SER A 475 7.42 -10.88 -22.98
C SER A 475 8.36 -9.95 -22.19
N SER A 476 7.92 -8.72 -21.91
CA SER A 476 8.60 -7.76 -21.03
C SER A 476 7.91 -7.62 -19.67
N ALA A 477 8.70 -7.31 -18.64
CA ALA A 477 8.17 -6.93 -17.34
C ALA A 477 7.33 -5.64 -17.44
N MET A 478 6.28 -5.53 -16.64
CA MET A 478 5.34 -4.41 -16.68
C MET A 478 5.31 -3.72 -15.31
N THR A 479 5.64 -2.44 -15.25
CA THR A 479 5.54 -1.66 -14.01
C THR A 479 4.18 -0.95 -13.93
N ILE A 480 3.44 -1.22 -12.85
CA ILE A 480 2.09 -0.72 -12.60
C ILE A 480 2.08 0.31 -11.47
N TYR A 481 1.15 1.27 -11.55
CA TYR A 481 1.03 2.41 -10.65
C TYR A 481 -0.35 2.53 -10.00
N GLY A 482 -1.34 1.82 -10.53
CA GLY A 482 -2.71 1.87 -10.05
C GLY A 482 -3.52 0.65 -10.45
N LEU A 483 -4.56 0.37 -9.67
CA LEU A 483 -5.59 -0.61 -9.98
C LEU A 483 -6.92 0.13 -10.10
N GLY A 484 -7.84 -0.43 -10.88
CA GLY A 484 -9.10 0.22 -11.18
C GLY A 484 -10.26 -0.76 -11.31
N ARG A 485 -11.45 -0.19 -11.14
CA ARG A 485 -12.74 -0.88 -11.24
C ARG A 485 -13.72 0.02 -11.98
N GLN A 486 -14.56 -0.59 -12.81
CA GLN A 486 -15.64 0.11 -13.50
C GLN A 486 -16.60 0.77 -12.50
N PHE A 487 -16.92 2.03 -12.75
CA PHE A 487 -17.96 2.77 -12.04
C PHE A 487 -19.34 2.48 -12.66
N VAL A 488 -20.33 2.29 -11.79
CA VAL A 488 -21.75 2.18 -12.14
C VAL A 488 -22.49 3.28 -11.41
N THR A 489 -23.32 4.05 -12.12
CA THR A 489 -24.12 5.12 -11.52
C THR A 489 -25.01 4.57 -10.41
N GLY A 490 -24.94 5.17 -9.21
CA GLY A 490 -25.72 4.75 -8.04
C GLY A 490 -24.94 3.87 -7.06
N ASN A 491 -23.74 3.41 -7.42
CA ASN A 491 -22.83 2.76 -6.49
C ASN A 491 -22.26 3.76 -5.48
N LEU A 492 -22.15 3.35 -4.20
CA LEU A 492 -21.74 4.22 -3.10
C LEU A 492 -20.56 3.68 -2.28
N ASN A 493 -20.26 2.40 -2.38
CA ASN A 493 -19.28 1.72 -1.54
C ASN A 493 -17.84 1.85 -2.06
N THR A 494 -16.89 1.64 -1.16
CA THR A 494 -15.47 1.53 -1.53
C THR A 494 -15.12 0.05 -1.70
N HIS A 495 -14.54 -0.29 -2.85
CA HIS A 495 -14.17 -1.67 -3.18
C HIS A 495 -12.66 -1.86 -3.10
N THR A 496 -12.23 -2.95 -2.48
CA THR A 496 -10.82 -3.36 -2.54
C THR A 496 -10.55 -4.01 -3.90
N VAL A 497 -9.62 -3.43 -4.67
CA VAL A 497 -9.09 -4.02 -5.90
C VAL A 497 -7.70 -4.58 -5.61
N ALA A 498 -7.49 -5.85 -5.90
CA ALA A 498 -6.27 -6.57 -5.57
C ALA A 498 -5.72 -7.29 -6.80
N LEU A 499 -4.40 -7.48 -6.79
CA LEU A 499 -3.63 -8.19 -7.78
C LEU A 499 -2.91 -9.36 -7.13
N TYR A 500 -3.10 -10.57 -7.65
CA TYR A 500 -2.46 -11.80 -7.17
C TYR A 500 -1.63 -12.44 -8.28
N LYS A 501 -0.51 -13.07 -7.93
CA LYS A 501 0.29 -13.85 -8.86
C LYS A 501 -0.34 -15.22 -9.06
N ASP A 502 -0.49 -15.66 -10.30
CA ASP A 502 -1.16 -16.94 -10.59
C ASP A 502 -0.36 -18.15 -10.10
N SER A 503 0.97 -18.10 -10.15
CA SER A 503 1.81 -19.26 -9.80
C SER A 503 1.69 -19.72 -8.35
N ASP A 504 1.55 -18.78 -7.41
CA ASP A 504 1.61 -19.06 -5.97
C ASP A 504 0.47 -18.40 -5.18
N LYS A 505 -0.43 -17.69 -5.86
CA LYS A 505 -1.55 -16.94 -5.29
C LYS A 505 -1.15 -15.85 -4.30
N SER A 506 0.13 -15.48 -4.26
CA SER A 506 0.59 -14.36 -3.44
C SER A 506 -0.01 -13.04 -3.91
N GLN A 507 -0.38 -12.18 -2.96
CA GLN A 507 -0.87 -10.85 -3.26
C GLN A 507 0.32 -9.95 -3.64
N VAL A 508 0.24 -9.33 -4.81
CA VAL A 508 1.30 -8.51 -5.41
C VAL A 508 1.03 -7.02 -5.20
N ALA A 509 -0.25 -6.64 -5.25
CA ALA A 509 -0.69 -5.26 -5.04
C ALA A 509 -2.14 -5.22 -4.54
N LEU A 510 -2.50 -4.16 -3.83
CA LEU A 510 -3.89 -3.85 -3.50
C LEU A 510 -4.07 -2.34 -3.36
N CYS A 511 -5.28 -1.85 -3.64
CA CYS A 511 -5.73 -0.53 -3.21
C CYS A 511 -7.27 -0.48 -3.20
N SER A 512 -7.84 0.63 -2.71
CA SER A 512 -9.29 0.80 -2.60
C SER A 512 -9.81 1.82 -3.60
N VAL A 513 -10.81 1.44 -4.40
CA VAL A 513 -11.52 2.30 -5.34
C VAL A 513 -12.85 2.72 -4.73
N SER A 514 -13.01 4.02 -4.47
CA SER A 514 -14.32 4.58 -4.10
C SER A 514 -15.21 4.71 -5.34
N THR A 515 -16.43 4.17 -5.29
CA THR A 515 -17.41 4.36 -6.37
C THR A 515 -18.19 5.67 -6.21
N SER A 516 -18.31 6.21 -4.99
CA SER A 516 -19.04 7.46 -4.70
C SER A 516 -18.26 8.73 -5.01
N THR A 517 -16.92 8.68 -5.05
CA THR A 517 -16.04 9.85 -5.26
C THR A 517 -15.03 9.61 -6.39
N GLY A 518 -14.35 10.66 -6.87
CA GLY A 518 -13.40 10.59 -7.99
C GLY A 518 -14.04 10.58 -9.39
N THR A 519 -13.23 10.82 -10.43
CA THR A 519 -13.65 10.88 -11.84
C THR A 519 -13.27 9.59 -12.55
N ALA A 520 -14.22 9.00 -13.28
CA ALA A 520 -13.94 7.84 -14.11
C ALA A 520 -13.23 8.26 -15.42
N ASP A 521 -12.39 7.38 -15.98
CA ASP A 521 -11.77 7.61 -17.28
C ASP A 521 -12.79 7.52 -18.44
N ALA A 522 -12.31 7.67 -19.68
CA ALA A 522 -13.17 7.63 -20.87
C ALA A 522 -13.87 6.28 -21.10
N LEU A 523 -13.38 5.20 -20.50
CA LEU A 523 -14.03 3.89 -20.53
C LEU A 523 -14.95 3.69 -19.31
N GLY A 524 -14.83 4.52 -18.28
CA GLY A 524 -15.65 4.48 -17.08
C GLY A 524 -15.00 3.75 -15.90
N TYR A 525 -13.69 3.52 -15.93
CA TYR A 525 -12.94 3.01 -14.79
C TYR A 525 -12.58 4.12 -13.81
N LYS A 526 -12.75 3.86 -12.52
CA LYS A 526 -12.13 4.64 -11.44
C LYS A 526 -10.89 3.88 -10.95
N TYR A 527 -9.85 4.63 -10.59
CA TYR A 527 -8.57 4.06 -10.18
C TYR A 527 -8.18 4.50 -8.78
N CYS A 528 -7.45 3.62 -8.11
CA CYS A 528 -6.70 3.91 -6.91
C CYS A 528 -5.19 3.85 -7.20
N LYS A 529 -4.44 4.76 -6.57
CA LYS A 529 -2.98 4.78 -6.62
C LYS A 529 -2.41 3.71 -5.70
N LEU A 530 -1.42 2.96 -6.19
CA LEU A 530 -0.66 2.03 -5.36
C LEU A 530 0.29 2.81 -4.44
N ALA A 531 0.50 2.29 -3.22
CA ALA A 531 1.43 2.88 -2.24
C ALA A 531 2.88 2.95 -2.77
N SER A 532 3.25 2.03 -3.65
CA SER A 532 4.49 2.04 -4.45
C SER A 532 4.23 1.40 -5.82
N ALA A 533 5.03 1.75 -6.82
CA ALA A 533 4.94 1.11 -8.13
C ALA A 533 5.36 -0.37 -8.02
N VAL A 534 4.66 -1.25 -8.74
CA VAL A 534 4.87 -2.70 -8.66
C VAL A 534 5.32 -3.22 -10.02
N THR A 535 6.42 -3.96 -10.08
CA THR A 535 6.89 -4.57 -11.33
C THR A 535 6.39 -6.00 -11.44
N LEU A 536 5.56 -6.25 -12.44
CA LEU A 536 5.07 -7.57 -12.82
C LEU A 536 6.10 -8.23 -13.71
N SER A 537 6.45 -9.48 -13.39
CA SER A 537 7.41 -10.27 -14.16
C SER A 537 6.90 -10.50 -15.59
N ALA A 538 7.81 -10.56 -16.56
CA ALA A 538 7.50 -10.99 -17.91
C ALA A 538 6.88 -12.40 -17.94
N ASN A 539 6.06 -12.68 -18.97
CA ASN A 539 5.46 -13.99 -19.24
C ASN A 539 4.77 -14.62 -18.02
N SER A 540 4.20 -13.80 -17.16
CA SER A 540 3.64 -14.23 -15.87
C SER A 540 2.17 -13.90 -15.80
N SER A 541 1.38 -14.86 -15.33
CA SER A 541 -0.06 -14.67 -15.18
C SER A 541 -0.40 -14.09 -13.81
N TYR A 542 -1.41 -13.23 -13.79
CA TYR A 542 -1.91 -12.55 -12.60
C TYR A 542 -3.44 -12.56 -12.60
N PHE A 543 -4.03 -12.50 -11.42
CA PHE A 543 -5.45 -12.23 -11.22
C PHE A 543 -5.58 -10.79 -10.72
N ILE A 544 -6.30 -9.96 -11.46
CA ILE A 544 -6.79 -8.69 -10.94
C ILE A 544 -8.27 -8.85 -10.62
N VAL A 545 -8.66 -8.43 -9.43
CA VAL A 545 -9.98 -8.70 -8.88
C VAL A 545 -10.47 -7.57 -7.99
N THR A 546 -11.77 -7.34 -7.98
CA THR A 546 -12.48 -6.47 -7.06
C THR A 546 -13.27 -7.34 -6.07
N ALA A 547 -13.25 -6.97 -4.79
CA ALA A 547 -14.13 -7.56 -3.79
C ALA A 547 -15.55 -7.00 -3.95
N GLU A 548 -16.53 -7.89 -4.04
CA GLU A 548 -17.95 -7.59 -4.23
C GLU A 548 -18.77 -8.26 -3.14
N ASP A 549 -19.93 -7.67 -2.85
CA ASP A 549 -20.89 -8.15 -1.85
C ASP A 549 -22.26 -8.40 -2.48
N SER A 550 -22.90 -9.50 -2.10
CA SER A 550 -24.28 -9.77 -2.49
C SER A 550 -25.21 -8.69 -1.90
N SER A 551 -26.16 -8.21 -2.70
CA SER A 551 -27.03 -7.06 -2.44
C SER A 551 -26.31 -5.72 -2.25
N GLY A 552 -25.00 -5.65 -2.52
CA GLY A 552 -24.22 -4.42 -2.50
C GLY A 552 -24.27 -3.62 -3.80
N ASP A 553 -23.18 -2.88 -4.03
CA ASP A 553 -22.93 -2.11 -5.25
C ASP A 553 -22.99 -3.02 -6.50
N GLN A 554 -23.52 -2.50 -7.61
CA GLN A 554 -23.65 -3.28 -8.84
C GLN A 554 -22.33 -3.39 -9.61
N TRP A 555 -22.18 -4.47 -10.37
CA TRP A 555 -21.04 -4.75 -11.21
C TRP A 555 -21.44 -5.58 -12.43
N TYR A 556 -20.68 -5.46 -13.53
CA TYR A 556 -21.02 -6.17 -14.76
C TYR A 556 -20.53 -7.62 -14.76
N ASN A 557 -21.35 -8.52 -15.27
CA ASN A 557 -21.09 -9.94 -15.39
C ASN A 557 -20.01 -10.23 -16.47
N ASP A 558 -19.53 -11.48 -16.56
CA ASP A 558 -18.51 -11.90 -17.54
C ASP A 558 -19.02 -11.98 -18.98
N ASP A 559 -20.24 -11.53 -19.28
CA ASP A 559 -20.62 -11.16 -20.64
C ASP A 559 -20.04 -9.80 -21.06
N THR A 560 -19.35 -9.10 -20.16
CA THR A 560 -18.50 -7.95 -20.50
C THR A 560 -17.27 -8.38 -21.28
N THR A 561 -17.06 -7.77 -22.44
CA THR A 561 -15.90 -8.01 -23.30
C THR A 561 -14.96 -6.82 -23.32
N ILE A 562 -13.65 -7.08 -23.39
CA ILE A 562 -12.60 -6.05 -23.35
C ILE A 562 -11.61 -6.19 -24.51
N SER A 563 -10.93 -5.09 -24.80
CA SER A 563 -9.76 -5.04 -25.69
C SER A 563 -8.55 -4.63 -24.85
N PRO A 564 -7.52 -5.48 -24.73
CA PRO A 564 -6.30 -5.10 -24.03
C PRO A 564 -5.44 -4.11 -24.85
N SER A 565 -4.67 -3.27 -24.18
CA SER A 565 -3.76 -2.28 -24.78
C SER A 565 -2.36 -2.83 -25.09
N ALA A 566 -2.04 -4.05 -24.62
CA ALA A 566 -0.79 -4.76 -24.89
C ALA A 566 -1.07 -6.15 -25.51
N GLY A 567 -0.26 -6.53 -26.51
CA GLY A 567 -0.57 -7.51 -27.56
C GLY A 567 -0.61 -9.01 -27.23
N THR A 568 -0.51 -9.46 -25.97
CA THR A 568 -0.54 -10.90 -25.62
C THR A 568 -1.38 -11.21 -24.39
N ILE A 569 -2.36 -10.36 -24.08
CA ILE A 569 -3.20 -10.57 -22.91
C ILE A 569 -4.37 -11.49 -23.25
N GLN A 570 -4.19 -12.79 -23.00
CA GLN A 570 -5.33 -13.70 -22.82
C GLN A 570 -6.00 -13.37 -21.50
N THR A 571 -7.24 -12.89 -21.54
CA THR A 571 -8.06 -12.81 -20.34
C THR A 571 -9.08 -13.92 -20.27
N SER A 572 -9.46 -14.26 -19.05
CA SER A 572 -10.65 -15.02 -18.73
C SER A 572 -11.29 -14.36 -17.53
N GLY A 573 -12.62 -14.28 -17.51
CA GLY A 573 -13.34 -13.88 -16.31
C GLY A 573 -12.94 -14.80 -15.16
N VAL A 574 -12.66 -14.23 -14.00
CA VAL A 574 -12.30 -15.00 -12.81
C VAL A 574 -13.20 -14.62 -11.64
N TYR A 575 -13.56 -15.59 -10.83
CA TYR A 575 -14.21 -15.37 -9.54
C TYR A 575 -13.64 -16.33 -8.49
N GLY A 576 -13.69 -15.94 -7.22
CA GLY A 576 -13.13 -16.73 -6.12
C GLY A 576 -12.68 -15.89 -4.93
N GLY A 577 -11.73 -16.42 -4.16
CA GLY A 577 -11.21 -15.80 -2.93
C GLY A 577 -10.00 -16.56 -2.39
N GLY A 578 -8.96 -16.68 -3.21
CA GLY A 578 -7.77 -17.52 -2.96
C GLY A 578 -7.77 -18.84 -3.74
N ASN A 579 -8.94 -19.44 -3.96
CA ASN A 579 -9.19 -20.48 -4.96
C ASN A 579 -9.97 -19.88 -6.13
N TRP A 580 -9.32 -19.76 -7.28
CA TRP A 580 -9.84 -19.02 -8.43
C TRP A 580 -10.42 -19.96 -9.49
N PHE A 581 -11.62 -19.62 -9.96
CA PHE A 581 -12.31 -20.34 -11.02
C PHE A 581 -12.36 -19.46 -12.27
N ASN A 582 -11.86 -19.98 -13.39
CA ASN A 582 -11.96 -19.32 -14.68
C ASN A 582 -13.36 -19.57 -15.27
N SER A 583 -14.00 -18.53 -15.77
CA SER A 583 -15.20 -18.65 -16.60
C SER A 583 -14.83 -18.97 -18.05
N THR A 584 -15.77 -18.77 -18.99
CA THR A 584 -15.56 -19.05 -20.42
C THR A 584 -14.34 -18.29 -20.96
N ALA A 585 -13.46 -18.98 -21.68
CA ALA A 585 -12.28 -18.37 -22.30
C ALA A 585 -12.64 -17.25 -23.31
N GLY A 586 -11.78 -16.25 -23.42
CA GLY A 586 -11.95 -15.07 -24.28
C GLY A 586 -11.85 -13.78 -23.47
N ASN A 587 -11.65 -12.64 -24.14
CA ASN A 587 -11.38 -11.33 -23.52
C ASN A 587 -12.54 -10.83 -22.64
N ARG A 588 -12.71 -11.45 -21.48
CA ARG A 588 -13.85 -11.36 -20.56
C ARG A 588 -13.37 -10.79 -19.24
N ASN A 589 -14.25 -10.08 -18.54
CA ASN A 589 -13.92 -9.39 -17.30
C ASN A 589 -15.16 -9.32 -16.40
N TYR A 590 -15.13 -9.94 -15.23
CA TYR A 590 -16.17 -9.70 -14.22
C TYR A 590 -15.89 -8.39 -13.50
N GLY A 591 -16.95 -7.69 -13.09
CA GLY A 591 -16.89 -6.43 -12.35
C GLY A 591 -15.78 -5.52 -12.84
N PRO A 592 -15.83 -5.13 -14.13
CA PRO A 592 -14.65 -4.93 -14.96
C PRO A 592 -13.55 -4.21 -14.22
N VAL A 593 -12.42 -4.89 -14.08
CA VAL A 593 -11.23 -4.38 -13.40
C VAL A 593 -10.13 -4.04 -14.40
N ASN A 594 -9.22 -3.16 -13.99
CA ASN A 594 -8.20 -2.60 -14.86
C ASN A 594 -6.96 -2.21 -14.07
N LEU A 595 -5.86 -1.91 -14.74
CA LEU A 595 -4.65 -1.37 -14.11
C LEU A 595 -4.05 -0.27 -14.97
N LEU A 596 -3.21 0.55 -14.34
CA LEU A 596 -2.43 1.59 -15.00
C LEU A 596 -0.96 1.21 -14.96
N TYR A 597 -0.32 1.19 -16.13
CA TYR A 597 1.09 0.84 -16.31
C TYR A 597 1.77 1.84 -17.23
N VAL A 598 3.09 1.98 -17.13
CA VAL A 598 3.85 2.71 -18.15
C VAL A 598 4.39 1.65 -19.12
N PRO A 599 3.96 1.63 -20.39
CA PRO A 599 4.46 0.65 -21.34
C PRO A 599 5.96 0.86 -21.57
N THR A 600 6.74 -0.24 -21.54
CA THR A 600 8.01 -0.25 -22.27
C THR A 600 7.66 -0.08 -23.74
N THR A 601 8.16 0.98 -24.38
CA THR A 601 7.84 1.23 -25.79
C THR A 601 8.48 0.13 -26.63
N ASN A 602 7.68 -0.63 -27.39
CA ASN A 602 8.22 -1.52 -28.42
C ASN A 602 8.79 -0.64 -29.55
N LEU A 603 10.11 -0.47 -29.53
CA LEU A 603 10.86 0.33 -30.49
C LEU A 603 10.83 -0.26 -31.90
N ALA A 604 10.47 -1.54 -32.07
CA ALA A 604 10.34 -2.15 -33.39
C ALA A 604 9.21 -1.51 -34.22
N LEU A 605 8.14 -1.08 -33.55
CA LEU A 605 6.96 -0.51 -34.22
C LEU A 605 7.32 0.77 -34.97
N GLY A 606 6.93 0.82 -36.24
CA GLY A 606 7.22 1.97 -37.13
C GLY A 606 8.66 2.03 -37.67
N ALA A 607 9.54 1.10 -37.29
CA ALA A 607 10.84 0.96 -37.94
C ALA A 607 10.68 0.45 -39.38
N THR A 608 11.61 0.82 -40.28
CA THR A 608 11.60 0.32 -41.66
C THR A 608 12.24 -1.08 -41.69
N ALA A 609 11.46 -2.10 -42.01
CA ALA A 609 11.96 -3.47 -42.11
C ALA A 609 12.53 -3.80 -43.49
N SER A 610 13.61 -4.58 -43.54
CA SER A 610 14.22 -5.09 -44.78
C SER A 610 14.93 -6.43 -44.55
N ALA A 611 15.22 -7.18 -45.60
CA ALA A 611 15.83 -8.52 -45.51
C ALA A 611 16.83 -8.81 -46.64
N SER A 612 17.65 -9.85 -46.47
CA SER A 612 18.56 -10.38 -47.51
C SER A 612 17.83 -10.92 -48.75
N GLY A 613 16.57 -11.30 -48.57
CA GLY A 613 15.65 -11.78 -49.59
C GLY A 613 14.40 -12.32 -48.92
N THR A 614 13.25 -12.22 -49.57
CA THR A 614 11.96 -12.64 -49.01
C THR A 614 11.29 -13.61 -49.97
N ASP A 615 10.85 -14.77 -49.47
CA ASP A 615 9.91 -15.60 -50.20
C ASP A 615 8.55 -14.90 -50.19
N THR A 616 8.08 -14.41 -51.34
CA THR A 616 6.80 -13.69 -51.41
C THR A 616 5.60 -14.63 -51.48
N ALA A 617 5.80 -15.95 -51.58
CA ALA A 617 4.71 -16.91 -51.49
C ALA A 617 4.06 -16.83 -50.09
N ASN A 618 2.76 -17.10 -50.02
CA ASN A 618 2.01 -17.14 -48.76
C ASN A 618 2.00 -15.83 -47.95
N GLY A 619 2.32 -14.69 -48.58
CA GLY A 619 2.19 -13.38 -47.97
C GLY A 619 3.22 -13.04 -46.90
N TYR A 620 4.41 -13.66 -46.94
CA TYR A 620 5.53 -13.22 -46.11
C TYR A 620 6.08 -11.87 -46.60
N ALA A 621 6.51 -11.04 -45.66
CA ALA A 621 7.13 -9.75 -45.92
C ALA A 621 8.06 -9.37 -44.76
N ALA A 622 9.14 -8.64 -45.05
CA ALA A 622 10.00 -8.11 -43.98
C ALA A 622 9.20 -7.19 -43.03
N SER A 623 8.26 -6.39 -43.54
CA SER A 623 7.43 -5.48 -42.71
C SER A 623 6.50 -6.17 -41.73
N LYS A 624 6.35 -7.50 -41.81
CA LYS A 624 5.55 -8.27 -40.86
C LYS A 624 6.30 -8.67 -39.60
N ILE A 625 7.61 -8.43 -39.53
CA ILE A 625 8.37 -8.70 -38.29
C ILE A 625 8.23 -7.59 -37.26
N ASN A 626 7.51 -6.51 -37.57
CA ASN A 626 7.30 -5.40 -36.66
C ASN A 626 5.91 -4.78 -36.85
N ASP A 627 4.95 -5.62 -37.24
CA ASP A 627 3.56 -5.21 -37.45
C ASP A 627 2.76 -5.17 -36.13
N GLY A 628 3.41 -5.53 -35.02
CA GLY A 628 2.81 -5.56 -33.68
C GLY A 628 2.00 -6.81 -33.40
N LEU A 629 2.00 -7.80 -34.30
CA LEU A 629 1.35 -9.09 -34.10
C LEU A 629 2.34 -10.11 -33.53
N ALA A 630 2.50 -10.12 -32.20
CA ALA A 630 3.28 -11.11 -31.48
C ALA A 630 2.67 -12.52 -31.60
N SER A 631 3.04 -13.24 -32.67
CA SER A 631 2.54 -14.57 -33.00
C SER A 631 3.68 -15.51 -33.42
N THR A 632 3.45 -16.81 -33.22
CA THR A 632 4.31 -17.89 -33.76
C THR A 632 3.62 -18.63 -34.92
N ASP A 633 2.51 -18.09 -35.44
CA ASP A 633 1.82 -18.63 -36.60
C ASP A 633 2.56 -18.28 -37.91
N PHE A 634 1.98 -18.69 -39.04
CA PHE A 634 2.41 -18.34 -40.39
C PHE A 634 2.14 -16.85 -40.73
N ASN A 635 2.73 -15.94 -39.96
CA ASN A 635 2.81 -14.51 -40.22
C ASN A 635 4.26 -14.07 -39.98
N GLY A 636 4.85 -13.27 -40.87
CA GLY A 636 6.22 -12.78 -40.73
C GLY A 636 7.03 -12.72 -42.03
N TRP A 637 8.33 -12.94 -41.89
CA TRP A 637 9.31 -13.03 -42.96
C TRP A 637 9.88 -14.46 -43.07
N ALA A 638 10.01 -14.94 -44.32
CA ALA A 638 10.78 -16.12 -44.66
C ALA A 638 11.83 -15.76 -45.73
N SER A 639 13.03 -16.35 -45.65
CA SER A 639 14.08 -16.09 -46.64
C SER A 639 13.68 -16.57 -48.03
N ALA A 640 14.19 -15.93 -49.09
CA ALA A 640 13.95 -16.38 -50.47
C ALA A 640 14.71 -17.67 -50.84
N SER A 641 15.68 -18.08 -50.01
CA SER A 641 16.56 -19.22 -50.24
C SER A 641 16.91 -19.91 -48.91
N PRO A 642 17.12 -21.24 -48.90
CA PRO A 642 17.61 -21.98 -47.73
C PRO A 642 19.13 -21.84 -47.51
N VAL A 643 19.86 -21.18 -48.43
CA VAL A 643 21.31 -20.99 -48.30
C VAL A 643 21.60 -19.93 -47.23
N MET A 644 22.31 -20.32 -46.18
CA MET A 644 22.71 -19.44 -45.08
C MET A 644 24.06 -18.75 -45.37
N PRO A 645 24.31 -17.55 -44.81
CA PRO A 645 23.47 -16.82 -43.86
C PRO A 645 22.39 -15.95 -44.53
N GLN A 646 21.26 -15.80 -43.84
CA GLN A 646 20.17 -14.91 -44.22
C GLN A 646 19.95 -13.87 -43.10
N TRP A 647 19.33 -12.72 -43.41
CA TRP A 647 19.05 -11.72 -42.39
C TRP A 647 17.75 -10.98 -42.64
N VAL A 648 17.13 -10.54 -41.54
CA VAL A 648 16.05 -9.56 -41.52
C VAL A 648 16.39 -8.50 -40.48
N GLN A 649 16.08 -7.24 -40.78
CA GLN A 649 16.49 -6.09 -39.98
C GLN A 649 15.39 -5.05 -39.86
N LEU A 650 15.54 -4.21 -38.85
CA LEU A 650 14.78 -2.98 -38.63
C LEU A 650 15.74 -1.79 -38.67
N ASP A 651 15.33 -0.73 -39.37
CA ASP A 651 16.04 0.55 -39.46
C ASP A 651 15.16 1.67 -38.89
N TRP A 652 15.64 2.35 -37.86
CA TRP A 652 14.91 3.44 -37.22
C TRP A 652 15.18 4.79 -37.89
N GLY A 653 16.16 4.89 -38.79
CA GLY A 653 16.64 6.15 -39.36
C GLY A 653 17.37 7.07 -38.37
N MET A 654 17.32 6.75 -37.08
CA MET A 654 17.98 7.45 -35.97
C MET A 654 18.44 6.44 -34.93
N ASN A 655 19.42 6.82 -34.11
CA ASN A 655 19.87 5.97 -33.02
C ASN A 655 18.73 5.75 -32.01
N LYS A 656 18.51 4.48 -31.65
CA LYS A 656 17.70 4.06 -30.52
C LYS A 656 18.57 3.30 -29.53
N THR A 657 18.23 3.42 -28.26
CA THR A 657 18.83 2.59 -27.21
C THR A 657 17.86 1.47 -26.87
N PHE A 658 18.38 0.26 -26.73
CA PHE A 658 17.63 -0.93 -26.37
C PHE A 658 18.54 -1.94 -25.68
N ASP A 659 17.93 -2.79 -24.85
CA ASP A 659 18.62 -3.82 -24.07
C ASP A 659 17.91 -5.18 -24.15
N THR A 660 16.73 -5.23 -24.77
CA THR A 660 15.87 -6.39 -24.78
C THR A 660 15.28 -6.62 -26.16
N VAL A 661 15.25 -7.88 -26.59
CA VAL A 661 14.67 -8.31 -27.86
C VAL A 661 13.84 -9.56 -27.64
N GLU A 662 12.65 -9.55 -28.21
CA GLU A 662 11.76 -10.71 -28.26
C GLU A 662 11.69 -11.20 -29.69
N LEU A 663 12.17 -12.42 -29.91
CA LEU A 663 12.23 -13.04 -31.21
C LEU A 663 11.18 -14.13 -31.31
N TYR A 664 10.18 -13.91 -32.14
CA TYR A 664 9.19 -14.90 -32.53
C TYR A 664 9.54 -15.46 -33.90
N THR A 665 9.35 -16.76 -34.07
CA THR A 665 9.57 -17.55 -35.27
C THR A 665 8.38 -18.52 -35.41
N THR A 666 8.22 -19.10 -36.59
CA THR A 666 7.05 -19.94 -36.87
C THR A 666 7.14 -21.28 -36.15
N THR A 667 6.12 -21.65 -35.37
CA THR A 667 6.03 -22.95 -34.69
C THR A 667 6.11 -24.10 -35.70
N GLY A 668 6.99 -25.08 -35.43
CA GLY A 668 7.32 -26.18 -36.34
C GLY A 668 8.38 -25.83 -37.40
N TYR A 669 8.79 -24.57 -37.47
CA TYR A 669 9.80 -24.06 -38.39
C TYR A 669 10.75 -23.07 -37.69
N GLU A 670 11.17 -23.42 -36.48
CA GLU A 670 11.97 -22.56 -35.62
C GLU A 670 13.34 -22.27 -36.23
N THR A 671 13.75 -20.99 -36.25
CA THR A 671 15.11 -20.64 -36.70
C THR A 671 16.14 -21.21 -35.73
N ARG A 672 16.97 -22.15 -36.21
CA ARG A 672 17.85 -22.99 -35.37
C ARG A 672 19.12 -22.27 -34.91
N GLY A 673 19.67 -21.38 -35.73
CA GLY A 673 20.93 -20.71 -35.43
C GLY A 673 20.95 -19.27 -35.91
N TYR A 674 21.20 -18.33 -35.01
CA TYR A 674 21.13 -16.90 -35.30
C TYR A 674 21.98 -16.07 -34.33
N GLN A 675 22.23 -14.84 -34.73
CA GLN A 675 22.90 -13.81 -33.95
C GLN A 675 22.11 -12.51 -34.04
N ILE A 676 21.81 -11.90 -32.89
CA ILE A 676 21.19 -10.57 -32.83
C ILE A 676 22.31 -9.54 -32.85
N GLN A 677 22.22 -8.57 -33.76
CA GLN A 677 23.24 -7.57 -33.97
C GLN A 677 22.62 -6.18 -34.10
N TYR A 678 23.37 -5.16 -33.67
CA TYR A 678 23.01 -3.76 -33.85
C TYR A 678 24.04 -3.04 -34.73
N TRP A 679 23.60 -2.00 -35.43
CA TRP A 679 24.48 -1.14 -36.21
C TRP A 679 24.97 0.03 -35.36
N ASN A 680 26.27 0.05 -35.04
CA ASN A 680 26.88 1.09 -34.19
C ASN A 680 27.22 2.39 -34.95
N GLY A 681 26.79 2.51 -36.22
CA GLY A 681 27.16 3.61 -37.12
C GLY A 681 28.20 3.24 -38.18
N SER A 682 29.01 2.20 -37.94
CA SER A 682 30.12 1.78 -38.84
C SER A 682 30.17 0.28 -39.13
N SER A 683 29.69 -0.55 -38.21
CA SER A 683 29.75 -2.00 -38.32
C SER A 683 28.59 -2.66 -37.55
N TRP A 684 28.24 -3.89 -37.95
CA TRP A 684 27.36 -4.74 -37.17
C TRP A 684 28.10 -5.32 -35.97
N VAL A 685 27.55 -5.12 -34.78
CA VAL A 685 28.10 -5.61 -33.52
C VAL A 685 27.12 -6.59 -32.88
N ASN A 686 27.63 -7.69 -32.35
CA ASN A 686 26.82 -8.71 -31.66
C ASN A 686 26.31 -8.17 -30.33
N CYS A 687 25.00 -8.28 -30.06
CA CYS A 687 24.46 -7.95 -28.75
C CYS A 687 24.90 -8.96 -27.66
N PHE A 688 25.11 -10.21 -28.06
CA PHE A 688 25.53 -11.34 -27.20
C PHE A 688 26.13 -12.48 -28.06
N ALA A 689 26.50 -13.63 -27.49
CA ALA A 689 27.05 -14.76 -28.26
C ALA A 689 26.01 -15.46 -29.17
N ALA A 690 26.44 -16.12 -30.24
CA ALA A 690 25.51 -16.71 -31.21
C ALA A 690 24.68 -17.86 -30.63
N VAL A 691 23.39 -17.89 -30.99
CA VAL A 691 22.48 -18.99 -30.65
C VAL A 691 22.63 -20.11 -31.68
N THR A 692 22.72 -21.34 -31.20
CA THR A 692 22.79 -22.55 -32.04
C THR A 692 21.82 -23.61 -31.52
N GLY A 693 21.34 -24.49 -32.41
CA GLY A 693 20.46 -25.61 -32.04
C GLY A 693 19.09 -25.22 -31.46
N ASN A 694 18.64 -23.97 -31.65
CA ASN A 694 17.38 -23.47 -31.13
C ASN A 694 16.19 -24.33 -31.60
N ASN A 695 15.29 -24.67 -30.69
CA ASN A 695 14.07 -25.43 -30.96
C ASN A 695 12.81 -24.76 -30.40
N GLN A 696 12.92 -23.47 -30.03
CA GLN A 696 11.82 -22.70 -29.49
C GLN A 696 11.36 -21.66 -30.51
N ALA A 697 10.04 -21.59 -30.71
CA ALA A 697 9.40 -20.66 -31.61
C ALA A 697 9.43 -19.22 -31.08
N HIS A 698 9.53 -19.00 -29.77
CA HIS A 698 9.69 -17.68 -29.14
C HIS A 698 10.86 -17.69 -28.16
N ARG A 699 11.69 -16.63 -28.20
CA ARG A 699 12.80 -16.41 -27.27
C ARG A 699 12.96 -14.95 -26.89
N SER A 700 13.09 -14.73 -25.58
CA SER A 700 13.51 -13.47 -24.99
C SER A 700 15.03 -13.40 -24.89
N HIS A 701 15.60 -12.24 -25.25
CA HIS A 701 17.02 -11.95 -25.14
C HIS A 701 17.24 -10.60 -24.47
N THR A 702 17.93 -10.61 -23.33
CA THR A 702 18.38 -9.38 -22.65
C THR A 702 19.90 -9.28 -22.72
N PHE A 703 20.44 -8.09 -22.93
CA PHE A 703 21.86 -7.80 -23.07
C PHE A 703 22.18 -6.40 -22.52
N PRO A 704 23.46 -6.05 -22.26
CA PRO A 704 23.82 -4.69 -21.87
C PRO A 704 23.27 -3.68 -22.86
N ALA A 705 22.68 -2.57 -22.38
CA ALA A 705 22.06 -1.57 -23.25
C ALA A 705 23.03 -1.13 -24.36
N VAL A 706 22.55 -1.22 -25.60
CA VAL A 706 23.28 -0.80 -26.80
C VAL A 706 22.53 0.32 -27.47
N THR A 707 23.27 1.19 -28.15
CA THR A 707 22.69 2.22 -29.01
C THR A 707 23.08 1.94 -30.46
N GLY A 708 22.08 1.90 -31.33
CA GLY A 708 22.28 1.73 -32.77
C GLY A 708 21.12 2.27 -33.58
N SER A 709 21.36 2.56 -34.86
CA SER A 709 20.30 3.01 -35.78
C SER A 709 19.58 1.85 -36.45
N LYS A 710 20.10 0.63 -36.33
CA LYS A 710 19.50 -0.60 -36.87
C LYS A 710 19.72 -1.78 -35.94
N ILE A 711 18.83 -2.77 -36.03
CA ILE A 711 18.98 -4.09 -35.43
C ILE A 711 18.67 -5.17 -36.47
N ARG A 712 19.38 -6.30 -36.44
CA ARG A 712 19.09 -7.45 -37.31
C ARG A 712 19.17 -8.78 -36.60
N ILE A 713 18.41 -9.73 -37.13
CA ILE A 713 18.54 -11.15 -36.87
C ILE A 713 19.38 -11.74 -38.01
N TYR A 714 20.62 -12.09 -37.71
CA TYR A 714 21.54 -12.71 -38.65
C TYR A 714 21.50 -14.23 -38.48
N VAL A 715 20.80 -14.91 -39.38
CA VAL A 715 20.51 -16.34 -39.32
C VAL A 715 21.61 -17.13 -40.01
N ASN A 716 22.25 -18.03 -39.25
CA ASN A 716 23.31 -18.93 -39.73
C ASN A 716 22.81 -20.37 -39.95
N GLN A 717 21.64 -20.71 -39.40
CA GLN A 717 21.00 -22.01 -39.59
C GLN A 717 19.48 -21.83 -39.57
N GLY A 718 18.84 -22.09 -40.72
CA GLY A 718 17.38 -22.07 -40.87
C GLY A 718 16.69 -23.21 -40.13
N ASP A 719 15.39 -23.35 -40.37
CA ASP A 719 14.54 -24.35 -39.71
C ASP A 719 14.90 -25.80 -40.06
N ALA A 720 14.50 -26.74 -39.20
CA ALA A 720 14.83 -28.15 -39.38
C ALA A 720 14.09 -28.82 -40.55
N ALA A 721 12.92 -28.31 -40.95
CA ALA A 721 12.07 -28.95 -41.96
C ALA A 721 12.49 -28.60 -43.40
N SER A 722 12.95 -27.37 -43.62
CA SER A 722 13.15 -26.80 -44.94
C SER A 722 14.43 -25.96 -45.07
N SER A 723 15.17 -25.74 -43.97
CA SER A 723 16.40 -24.93 -43.93
C SER A 723 16.22 -23.44 -44.26
N TYR A 724 14.99 -22.92 -44.26
CA TYR A 724 14.72 -21.51 -44.47
C TYR A 724 14.86 -20.72 -43.17
N ALA A 725 15.28 -19.45 -43.27
CA ALA A 725 15.23 -18.55 -42.12
C ALA A 725 13.79 -18.03 -42.00
N ARG A 726 13.20 -18.10 -40.80
CA ARG A 726 11.85 -17.57 -40.54
C ARG A 726 11.83 -16.76 -39.25
N VAL A 727 11.28 -15.55 -39.34
CA VAL A 727 11.03 -14.65 -38.21
C VAL A 727 9.60 -14.18 -38.31
N SER A 728 8.80 -14.46 -37.29
CA SER A 728 7.39 -14.12 -37.25
C SER A 728 7.17 -12.69 -36.76
N GLU A 729 7.80 -12.33 -35.65
CA GLU A 729 7.76 -10.97 -35.07
C GLU A 729 9.08 -10.71 -34.33
N LEU A 730 9.50 -9.45 -34.33
CA LEU A 730 10.64 -8.93 -33.61
C LEU A 730 10.18 -7.73 -32.78
N GLU A 731 10.21 -7.87 -31.46
CA GLU A 731 9.96 -6.74 -30.56
C GLU A 731 11.28 -6.28 -29.96
N VAL A 732 11.44 -4.97 -29.80
CA VAL A 732 12.66 -4.35 -29.29
C VAL A 732 12.28 -3.41 -28.16
N TYR A 733 12.84 -3.61 -26.97
CA TYR A 733 12.50 -2.84 -25.79
C TYR A 733 13.74 -2.22 -25.16
N PHE A 734 13.47 -1.21 -24.36
CA PHE A 734 14.43 -0.62 -23.46
C PHE A 734 13.80 -0.51 -22.08
N ALA A 735 14.27 -1.32 -21.14
CA ALA A 735 13.68 -1.39 -19.80
C ALA A 735 13.96 -0.12 -18.96
N ASN A 736 14.89 0.75 -19.41
CA ASN A 736 15.42 1.92 -18.72
C ASN A 736 15.34 1.85 -17.17
N PRO A 737 15.90 0.81 -16.54
CA PRO A 737 15.77 0.64 -15.10
C PRO A 737 16.57 1.72 -14.37
N ASN A 738 16.06 2.18 -13.22
CA ASN A 738 16.88 2.94 -12.27
C ASN A 738 18.04 2.02 -11.80
N LEU A 739 19.27 2.43 -12.08
CA LEU A 739 20.50 1.71 -11.78
C LEU A 739 21.01 2.00 -10.36
N ALA A 740 20.44 2.95 -9.63
CA ALA A 740 20.91 3.31 -8.30
C ALA A 740 20.63 2.24 -7.22
N PRO A 741 19.44 1.60 -7.18
CA PRO A 741 19.14 0.59 -6.17
C PRO A 741 20.13 -0.59 -6.18
N GLY A 742 20.58 -0.97 -4.99
CA GLY A 742 21.52 -2.09 -4.80
C GLY A 742 23.00 -1.74 -5.01
N ALA A 743 23.34 -0.52 -5.41
CA ALA A 743 24.71 -0.03 -5.40
C ALA A 743 25.21 0.17 -3.95
N ILE A 744 26.48 -0.11 -3.70
CA ILE A 744 27.11 0.10 -2.39
C ILE A 744 27.43 1.59 -2.26
N THR A 745 26.90 2.24 -1.24
CA THR A 745 27.11 3.69 -1.06
C THR A 745 28.34 3.97 -0.19
N SER A 746 28.90 5.18 -0.31
CA SER A 746 29.96 5.72 0.56
C SER A 746 29.99 7.25 0.47
N ALA A 747 30.57 7.92 1.47
CA ALA A 747 30.64 9.38 1.52
C ALA A 747 31.96 9.89 2.11
N SER A 748 32.27 11.18 1.92
CA SER A 748 33.37 11.88 2.61
C SER A 748 33.18 11.96 4.12
N GLY A 749 31.93 11.86 4.58
CA GLY A 749 31.52 11.84 5.97
C GLY A 749 30.00 11.98 6.04
N THR A 750 29.36 11.41 7.06
CA THR A 750 27.89 11.42 7.22
C THR A 750 27.52 11.96 8.59
N ASP A 751 26.60 12.91 8.65
CA ASP A 751 26.00 13.35 9.91
C ASP A 751 24.97 12.32 10.42
N THR A 752 25.46 11.33 11.16
CA THR A 752 24.61 10.28 11.73
C THR A 752 23.76 10.76 12.90
N GLY A 753 24.03 11.94 13.46
CA GLY A 753 23.32 12.47 14.64
C GLY A 753 21.86 12.82 14.34
N ASN A 754 21.55 13.14 13.09
CA ASN A 754 20.23 13.60 12.65
C ASN A 754 19.48 12.59 11.75
N GLY A 755 19.83 11.30 11.84
CA GLY A 755 19.15 10.24 11.09
C GLY A 755 19.45 10.22 9.58
N TYR A 756 20.46 10.97 9.13
CA TYR A 756 20.99 10.86 7.78
C TYR A 756 21.83 9.59 7.64
N ALA A 757 21.74 8.96 6.48
CA ALA A 757 22.52 7.79 6.14
C ALA A 757 22.82 7.79 4.64
N MET A 758 24.06 7.46 4.28
CA MET A 758 24.46 7.31 2.88
C MET A 758 23.69 6.20 2.14
N SER A 759 23.13 5.22 2.86
CA SER A 759 22.28 4.17 2.27
C SER A 759 20.94 4.68 1.76
N LYS A 760 20.54 5.90 2.12
CA LYS A 760 19.26 6.49 1.73
C LYS A 760 19.29 7.19 0.38
N ILE A 761 20.47 7.40 -0.21
CA ILE A 761 20.59 8.07 -1.53
C ILE A 761 20.21 7.15 -2.69
N ASN A 762 19.96 5.86 -2.43
CA ASN A 762 19.59 4.89 -3.44
C ASN A 762 18.61 3.85 -2.88
N ASP A 763 17.79 4.27 -1.92
CA ASP A 763 16.80 3.40 -1.28
C ASP A 763 15.47 3.32 -2.05
N GLY A 764 15.35 4.06 -3.16
CA GLY A 764 14.19 4.10 -4.02
C GLY A 764 13.11 5.09 -3.55
N ILE A 765 13.38 5.90 -2.52
CA ILE A 765 12.45 6.92 -2.01
C ILE A 765 12.80 8.27 -2.64
N ALA A 766 12.26 8.52 -3.83
CA ALA A 766 12.34 9.82 -4.51
C ALA A 766 11.53 10.90 -3.75
N SER A 767 12.14 11.51 -2.74
CA SER A 767 11.54 12.54 -1.90
C SER A 767 12.43 13.78 -1.80
N THR A 768 11.82 14.94 -1.71
CA THR A 768 12.47 16.21 -1.35
C THR A 768 12.26 16.58 0.13
N ASP A 769 11.70 15.69 0.94
CA ASP A 769 11.52 15.90 2.39
C ASP A 769 12.85 15.70 3.15
N PHE A 770 12.86 15.84 4.47
CA PHE A 770 14.05 15.54 5.27
C PHE A 770 14.35 14.04 5.28
N ASN A 771 15.11 13.59 4.27
CA ASN A 771 15.59 12.22 4.10
C ASN A 771 17.00 12.24 3.47
N GLY A 772 17.66 11.08 3.37
CA GLY A 772 18.92 10.96 2.63
C GLY A 772 20.22 11.04 3.44
N TRP A 773 21.25 11.59 2.79
CA TRP A 773 22.59 11.83 3.30
C TRP A 773 22.84 13.33 3.49
N ALA A 774 23.47 13.68 4.60
CA ALA A 774 24.08 14.99 4.83
C ALA A 774 25.56 14.82 5.23
N SER A 775 26.42 15.75 4.81
CA SER A 775 27.83 15.72 5.17
C SER A 775 28.07 15.89 6.67
N ALA A 776 29.10 15.25 7.22
CA ALA A 776 29.47 15.43 8.64
C ALA A 776 30.14 16.78 8.95
N SER A 777 30.44 17.57 7.91
CA SER A 777 31.14 18.85 8.01
C SER A 777 30.61 19.81 6.94
N THR A 778 30.68 21.10 7.22
CA THR A 778 30.39 22.21 6.28
C THR A 778 31.63 22.60 5.46
N VAL A 779 32.81 22.03 5.74
CA VAL A 779 34.03 22.28 4.96
C VAL A 779 33.92 21.58 3.62
N MET A 780 33.85 22.34 2.54
CA MET A 780 33.77 21.82 1.18
C MET A 780 35.16 21.58 0.57
N PRO A 781 35.32 20.62 -0.35
CA PRO A 781 34.27 19.82 -0.97
C PRO A 781 33.87 18.58 -0.16
N GLN A 782 32.60 18.18 -0.27
CA GLN A 782 32.05 16.95 0.28
C GLN A 782 31.52 16.07 -0.85
N TRP A 783 31.39 14.76 -0.65
CA TRP A 783 30.86 13.88 -1.67
C TRP A 783 30.09 12.70 -1.09
N VAL A 784 29.12 12.24 -1.88
CA VAL A 784 28.44 10.97 -1.67
C VAL A 784 28.40 10.21 -2.98
N GLN A 785 28.62 8.90 -2.93
CA GLN A 785 28.77 8.06 -4.10
C GLN A 785 28.04 6.73 -3.96
N MET A 786 27.84 6.11 -5.11
CA MET A 786 27.38 4.74 -5.29
C MET A 786 28.43 3.96 -6.10
N ASP A 787 28.65 2.70 -5.73
CA ASP A 787 29.56 1.76 -6.36
C ASP A 787 28.80 0.50 -6.76
N TRP A 788 28.76 0.22 -8.06
CA TRP A 788 28.09 -0.96 -8.59
C TRP A 788 28.96 -2.22 -8.53
N GLY A 789 30.26 -2.08 -8.23
CA GLY A 789 31.25 -3.16 -8.32
C GLY A 789 31.56 -3.63 -9.75
N VAL A 790 30.75 -3.21 -10.73
CA VAL A 790 30.88 -3.50 -12.16
C VAL A 790 30.56 -2.26 -12.97
N ASN A 791 31.09 -2.17 -14.19
CA ASN A 791 30.78 -1.05 -15.08
C ASN A 791 29.29 -1.04 -15.46
N LYS A 792 28.66 0.12 -15.32
CA LYS A 792 27.31 0.45 -15.82
C LYS A 792 27.41 1.56 -16.85
N THR A 793 26.55 1.53 -17.86
CA THR A 793 26.39 2.64 -18.81
C THR A 793 25.14 3.42 -18.46
N PHE A 794 25.25 4.75 -18.42
CA PHE A 794 24.16 5.65 -18.05
C PHE A 794 24.36 7.03 -18.68
N SER A 795 23.27 7.78 -18.85
CA SER A 795 23.23 9.09 -19.50
C SER A 795 22.28 10.07 -18.83
N ARG A 796 21.59 9.65 -17.77
CA ARG A 796 20.70 10.50 -16.96
C ARG A 796 20.86 10.22 -15.48
N VAL A 797 20.82 11.28 -14.68
CA VAL A 797 20.71 11.22 -13.22
C VAL A 797 19.58 12.13 -12.77
N GLU A 798 18.67 11.61 -11.97
CA GLU A 798 17.77 12.43 -11.16
C GLU A 798 18.43 12.64 -9.80
N LEU A 799 18.61 13.90 -9.41
CA LEU A 799 19.14 14.27 -8.10
C LEU A 799 18.03 14.92 -7.29
N TYR A 800 17.69 14.30 -6.16
CA TYR A 800 16.80 14.85 -5.16
C TYR A 800 17.62 15.35 -3.97
N THR A 801 17.27 16.52 -3.46
CA THR A 801 17.83 17.14 -2.26
C THR A 801 16.69 17.65 -1.40
N THR A 802 16.97 17.91 -0.12
CA THR A 802 15.95 18.41 0.81
C THR A 802 15.44 19.80 0.38
N SER A 803 14.13 19.97 0.26
CA SER A 803 13.48 21.24 -0.07
C SER A 803 13.80 22.29 1.00
N GLY A 804 14.24 23.47 0.57
CA GLY A 804 14.76 24.53 1.42
C GLY A 804 16.23 24.36 1.85
N TYR A 805 16.85 23.21 1.58
CA TYR A 805 18.27 22.94 1.83
C TYR A 805 18.94 22.37 0.58
N GLU A 806 18.66 22.97 -0.56
CA GLU A 806 19.15 22.50 -1.85
C GLU A 806 20.66 22.62 -1.94
N THR A 807 21.34 21.53 -2.31
CA THR A 807 22.79 21.57 -2.58
C THR A 807 23.05 22.54 -3.73
N ARG A 808 23.85 23.59 -3.47
CA ARG A 808 24.00 24.74 -4.37
C ARG A 808 24.96 24.49 -5.52
N ASP A 809 26.19 24.12 -5.19
CA ASP A 809 27.24 23.93 -6.21
C ASP A 809 27.76 22.51 -6.13
N TYR A 810 27.61 21.77 -7.21
CA TYR A 810 27.99 20.37 -7.26
C TYR A 810 28.30 19.91 -8.67
N GLN A 811 28.94 18.75 -8.75
CA GLN A 811 29.28 18.08 -9.97
C GLN A 811 28.86 16.61 -9.92
N ILE A 812 28.25 16.11 -11.00
CA ILE A 812 27.98 14.68 -11.16
C ILE A 812 29.18 14.07 -11.88
N GLN A 813 29.79 13.07 -11.25
CA GLN A 813 31.01 12.43 -11.75
C GLN A 813 30.88 10.91 -11.79
N TYR A 814 31.59 10.28 -12.71
CA TYR A 814 31.72 8.83 -12.79
C TYR A 814 33.18 8.38 -12.68
N TRP A 815 33.39 7.16 -12.18
CA TRP A 815 34.72 6.55 -12.13
C TRP A 815 34.97 5.73 -13.40
N ASN A 816 35.97 6.13 -14.19
CA ASN A 816 36.33 5.46 -15.45
C ASN A 816 37.29 4.26 -15.27
N GLY A 817 37.60 3.90 -14.03
CA GLY A 817 38.61 2.88 -13.68
C GLY A 817 39.89 3.45 -13.10
N THR A 818 40.28 4.68 -13.47
CA THR A 818 41.52 5.33 -13.03
C THR A 818 41.32 6.70 -12.37
N SER A 819 40.25 7.41 -12.72
CA SER A 819 39.99 8.78 -12.29
C SER A 819 38.50 9.11 -12.30
N TRP A 820 38.11 10.10 -11.49
CA TRP A 820 36.77 10.70 -11.58
C TRP A 820 36.69 11.64 -12.78
N ILE A 821 35.65 11.48 -13.58
CA ILE A 821 35.38 12.27 -14.77
C ILE A 821 34.00 12.92 -14.63
N ASP A 822 33.90 14.18 -15.04
CA ASP A 822 32.67 14.96 -15.01
C ASP A 822 31.69 14.46 -16.07
N CYS A 823 30.45 14.18 -15.67
CA CYS A 823 29.38 13.78 -16.59
C CYS A 823 28.84 14.99 -17.38
N LEU A 824 28.81 16.17 -16.76
CA LEU A 824 28.31 17.43 -17.33
C LEU A 824 29.12 18.61 -16.78
N THR A 825 28.85 19.83 -17.24
CA THR A 825 29.40 21.05 -16.62
C THR A 825 28.89 21.19 -15.17
N ALA A 826 29.75 21.67 -14.26
CA ALA A 826 29.38 21.88 -12.86
C ALA A 826 28.12 22.74 -12.73
N ILE A 827 27.24 22.34 -11.82
CA ILE A 827 26.05 23.09 -11.45
C ILE A 827 26.46 24.10 -10.38
N THR A 828 26.05 25.35 -10.56
CA THR A 828 26.33 26.45 -9.62
C THR A 828 25.05 27.20 -9.28
N GLY A 829 24.93 27.65 -8.03
CA GLY A 829 23.82 28.47 -7.57
C GLY A 829 22.47 27.75 -7.55
N ASN A 830 22.44 26.43 -7.51
CA ASN A 830 21.19 25.67 -7.54
C ASN A 830 20.22 26.07 -6.41
N THR A 831 18.92 26.11 -6.76
CA THR A 831 17.79 26.37 -5.84
C THR A 831 16.68 25.32 -6.00
N LEU A 832 16.88 24.29 -6.82
CA LEU A 832 15.88 23.27 -7.08
C LEU A 832 16.17 22.04 -6.24
N ALA A 833 15.16 21.60 -5.49
CA ALA A 833 15.22 20.40 -4.65
C ALA A 833 15.19 19.09 -5.46
N HIS A 834 14.81 19.16 -6.73
CA HIS A 834 14.93 18.07 -7.69
C HIS A 834 15.47 18.59 -9.01
N ARG A 835 16.42 17.87 -9.59
CA ARG A 835 16.94 18.13 -10.93
C ARG A 835 17.19 16.86 -11.72
N THR A 836 16.74 16.91 -12.97
CA THR A 836 17.15 15.98 -14.00
C THR A 836 18.44 16.47 -14.65
N HIS A 837 19.44 15.59 -14.70
CA HIS A 837 20.70 15.79 -15.40
C HIS A 837 20.80 14.82 -16.55
N THR A 838 20.97 15.31 -17.77
CA THR A 838 21.19 14.48 -18.96
C THR A 838 22.55 14.81 -19.57
N PHE A 839 23.24 13.80 -20.06
CA PHE A 839 24.59 13.91 -20.64
C PHE A 839 24.83 12.81 -21.67
N THR A 840 25.92 12.91 -22.45
CA THR A 840 26.33 11.84 -23.36
C THR A 840 26.59 10.57 -22.56
N ALA A 841 26.09 9.41 -23.03
CA ALA A 841 26.26 8.15 -22.32
C ALA A 841 27.71 7.88 -21.93
N VAL A 842 27.93 7.59 -20.65
CA VAL A 842 29.23 7.26 -20.07
C VAL A 842 29.18 5.87 -19.46
N THR A 843 30.33 5.20 -19.39
CA THR A 843 30.47 3.91 -18.73
C THR A 843 31.42 4.03 -17.55
N GLY A 844 30.97 3.64 -16.36
CA GLY A 844 31.77 3.67 -15.14
C GLY A 844 31.30 2.70 -14.08
N SER A 845 32.17 2.36 -13.14
CA SER A 845 31.84 1.46 -12.02
C SER A 845 31.28 2.18 -10.79
N LYS A 846 31.37 3.51 -10.76
CA LYS A 846 30.87 4.36 -9.67
C LYS A 846 30.29 5.66 -10.22
N LEU A 847 29.38 6.24 -9.47
CA LEU A 847 28.87 7.60 -9.66
C LEU A 847 28.87 8.36 -8.33
N ARG A 848 29.22 9.64 -8.34
CA ARG A 848 29.15 10.49 -7.16
C ARG A 848 28.56 11.86 -7.47
N VAL A 849 27.97 12.44 -6.43
CA VAL A 849 27.70 13.88 -6.34
C VAL A 849 28.87 14.49 -5.57
N TYR A 850 29.66 15.31 -6.25
CA TYR A 850 30.79 16.03 -5.68
C TYR A 850 30.38 17.48 -5.41
N VAL A 851 30.17 17.82 -4.15
CA VAL A 851 29.61 19.08 -3.70
C VAL A 851 30.71 20.08 -3.38
N ASN A 852 30.72 21.20 -4.09
CA ASN A 852 31.64 22.32 -3.87
C ASN A 852 31.03 23.40 -2.97
N GLN A 853 29.70 23.50 -2.91
CA GLN A 853 28.98 24.36 -1.99
C GLN A 853 27.70 23.65 -1.53
N GLY A 854 27.59 23.48 -0.21
CA GLY A 854 26.39 22.94 0.44
C GLY A 854 25.20 23.89 0.33
N ASP A 855 24.15 23.60 1.08
CA ASP A 855 22.92 24.37 1.06
C ASP A 855 23.08 25.82 1.56
N ALA A 856 22.13 26.69 1.18
CA ALA A 856 22.21 28.12 1.47
C ALA A 856 22.04 28.47 2.95
N LEU A 857 21.39 27.61 3.74
CA LEU A 857 21.02 27.89 5.12
C LEU A 857 22.09 27.41 6.11
N SER A 858 22.63 26.22 5.88
CA SER A 858 23.48 25.50 6.82
C SER A 858 24.84 25.11 6.23
N SER A 859 25.07 25.34 4.94
CA SER A 859 26.32 25.01 4.23
C SER A 859 26.68 23.52 4.24
N PHE A 860 25.75 22.63 4.57
CA PHE A 860 25.96 21.19 4.51
C PHE A 860 25.65 20.68 3.10
N ALA A 861 26.39 19.67 2.64
CA ALA A 861 26.04 18.96 1.42
C ALA A 861 24.89 18.01 1.73
N ARG A 862 23.82 18.01 0.93
CA ARG A 862 22.66 17.12 1.14
C ARG A 862 22.20 16.47 -0.15
N VAL A 863 21.96 15.17 -0.08
CA VAL A 863 21.42 14.37 -1.18
C VAL A 863 20.39 13.43 -0.60
N ASN A 864 19.15 13.56 -1.07
CA ASN A 864 18.04 12.74 -0.62
C ASN A 864 18.03 11.40 -1.32
N GLU A 865 18.02 11.42 -2.64
CA GLU A 865 17.94 10.25 -3.51
C GLU A 865 18.66 10.57 -4.82
N LEU A 866 19.28 9.54 -5.38
CA LEU A 866 19.83 9.52 -6.72
C LEU A 866 19.11 8.43 -7.48
N GLU A 867 18.56 8.79 -8.63
CA GLU A 867 18.14 7.81 -9.62
C GLU A 867 19.06 7.90 -10.83
N VAL A 868 19.51 6.76 -11.35
CA VAL A 868 20.47 6.72 -12.45
C VAL A 868 19.86 5.93 -13.58
N TYR A 869 19.83 6.50 -14.77
CA TYR A 869 19.15 5.94 -15.92
C TYR A 869 20.04 6.00 -17.16
N TYR A 870 19.67 5.20 -18.13
CA TYR A 870 20.16 5.37 -19.49
C TYR A 870 19.01 5.98 -20.29
N ASN A 871 19.17 7.18 -20.82
CA ASN A 871 18.21 7.81 -21.74
C ASN A 871 18.35 7.34 -23.18
#